data_AF-Q1MZX5-F1
#
_entry.id   AF-Q1MZX5-F1
#
_cell.length_a   1.000
_cell.length_b   1.000
_cell.length_c   1.000
_cell.angle_alpha   90.00
_cell.angle_beta   90.00
_cell.angle_gamma   90.00
#
_symmetry.space_group_name_H-M   'P 1'
#
loop_
_entity.id
_entity.type
_entity.pdbx_description
1 polymer ?
#
loop_
_entity_poly.entity_id
_entity_poly.type
_entity_poly.pdbx_seq_one_letter_code
_entity_poly.pdbx_strand_id
1 'polypeptide(L)'
;MTCAAVKVSTLAFATCLSAGVLGFSSAPEPQSQPQAPGYNGDAHSIAQQCYAIQSPENGNYLQKFNNGSPVDNGLSYRFANISKDSATRFFVKPTGLGRFMLTDRDGRYFATHLPGQIGAGRYAGKFAEWTIEKQGSERFSFHGTGLNMKLRHNYNDGGLYFFDLLNPFNFNSEDSFKLVAQTNCKPYPEVTTNVTGDVNNLKGNVNQPIRGYVDPHTHITSYEFMGGKMMAGKPFHRWGVEEALKDSKDIHGPNGSLDLIGNLYTFEDPNMRYDTRGWPDFPWWPNHKQMSHSGYYYKWIERAYLSGLRLMVTDLVENEVLCNVQKTINPASWINPNSCNTMDSIRLQAKRLHEMQDYIDAQSGGPGEGFFRLVTSPEQARQVIADGKMAVLMGVEASETFNCGLKDSCSKDSIEAQLNELYDMGIRTIYPTHKFDNQLAGSAVEDGFINLGQWLSGGRFFETKECDDHTKGRYFKSGFPLIGDVPVIRDILNGVGLNPVYDESIQHCNEHGITELGVYLVNRMIDKKMLVELDHMSNDTATAVMDIVEARNYSGVITSHSWMRDGKNGEVHSNTERLIRSGGFSAPYNSDAHNVVGSISRYLDVVEDTPYLNGVGFGTDMSGLGGQAGPRYDTDINPLEYPFTTEFGLTFEQQKSGNRVFDLNTDGIAHYGMVADHVQDIREQAPQRIYESVMNSAEAYIQMWERAEASPDTPHYDPLAD
;
A
#
# COMPACT_ATOMS: atom_id res chain seq x y z
N MET A 1 -39.61 -11.86 35.42
CA MET A 1 -40.75 -11.54 36.32
C MET A 1 -40.24 -11.44 37.76
N THR A 2 -40.10 -10.23 38.28
CA THR A 2 -40.52 -9.73 39.61
C THR A 2 -39.71 -8.48 39.95
N CYS A 3 -40.40 -7.34 39.98
CA CYS A 3 -39.93 -6.05 40.46
C CYS A 3 -40.25 -5.88 41.95
N ALA A 4 -39.38 -5.21 42.70
CA ALA A 4 -39.71 -4.26 43.77
C ALA A 4 -38.39 -3.56 44.21
N ALA A 5 -38.11 -2.32 43.79
CA ALA A 5 -38.59 -1.05 44.34
C ALA A 5 -37.81 -0.53 45.57
N VAL A 6 -36.81 0.31 45.26
CA VAL A 6 -36.45 1.63 45.84
C VAL A 6 -36.40 1.81 47.37
N LYS A 7 -35.22 2.24 47.85
CA LYS A 7 -35.09 3.35 48.81
C LYS A 7 -33.77 4.11 48.61
N VAL A 8 -33.90 5.39 48.26
CA VAL A 8 -32.84 6.40 48.19
C VAL A 8 -32.50 6.88 49.61
N SER A 9 -31.21 7.06 49.93
CA SER A 9 -30.71 8.01 50.95
C SER A 9 -29.18 8.20 50.82
N THR A 10 -28.83 9.28 50.11
CA THR A 10 -27.83 10.33 50.39
C THR A 10 -26.48 10.01 51.07
N LEU A 11 -25.43 10.22 50.26
CA LEU A 11 -24.06 10.72 50.49
C LEU A 11 -23.49 10.85 51.92
N ALA A 12 -22.33 10.23 52.12
CA ALA A 12 -21.19 10.81 52.82
C ALA A 12 -19.88 10.38 52.13
N PHE A 13 -19.18 11.35 51.54
CA PHE A 13 -17.87 11.19 50.89
C PHE A 13 -16.78 10.99 51.95
N ALA A 14 -16.02 9.91 51.85
CA ALA A 14 -14.72 9.76 52.52
C ALA A 14 -13.64 9.69 51.44
N THR A 15 -12.87 10.77 51.35
CA THR A 15 -11.71 10.93 50.47
C THR A 15 -10.53 10.12 50.99
N CYS A 16 -10.13 9.08 50.27
CA CYS A 16 -8.78 8.51 50.36
C CYS A 16 -7.95 9.08 49.20
N LEU A 17 -6.95 9.88 49.55
CA LEU A 17 -5.90 10.34 48.64
C LEU A 17 -4.96 9.16 48.32
N SER A 18 -5.00 8.68 47.08
CA SER A 18 -3.86 8.00 46.46
C SER A 18 -3.11 9.02 45.61
N ALA A 19 -1.85 9.29 45.98
CA ALA A 19 -0.94 10.13 45.22
C ALA A 19 -0.51 9.38 43.95
N GLY A 20 -1.26 9.56 42.86
CA GLY A 20 -0.81 9.20 41.52
C GLY A 20 0.19 10.26 41.04
N VAL A 21 1.44 9.85 40.86
CA VAL A 21 2.45 10.64 40.15
C VAL A 21 2.04 10.68 38.69
N LEU A 22 1.34 11.75 38.29
CA LEU A 22 1.12 12.09 36.89
C LEU A 22 2.45 12.61 36.32
N GLY A 23 3.25 11.70 35.76
CA GLY A 23 4.32 12.05 34.85
C GLY A 23 3.69 12.62 33.57
N PHE A 24 3.41 13.91 33.55
CA PHE A 24 3.13 14.61 32.29
C PHE A 24 4.43 14.61 31.49
N SER A 25 4.56 13.65 30.58
CA SER A 25 5.56 13.75 29.51
C SER A 25 5.29 15.05 28.78
N SER A 26 6.32 15.90 28.66
CA SER A 26 6.24 17.17 27.95
C SER A 26 5.68 16.94 26.54
N ALA A 27 4.82 17.85 26.09
CA ALA A 27 4.38 17.85 24.69
C ALA A 27 5.61 17.73 23.78
N PRO A 28 5.58 16.87 22.75
CA PRO A 28 6.70 16.72 21.83
C PRO A 28 7.09 18.09 21.28
N GLU A 29 8.40 18.32 21.17
CA GLU A 29 8.93 19.54 20.57
C GLU A 29 8.27 19.77 19.20
N PRO A 30 7.76 20.98 18.91
CA PRO A 30 7.27 21.29 17.57
C PRO A 30 8.40 20.99 16.59
N GLN A 31 8.09 20.22 15.54
CA GLN A 31 9.03 19.93 14.45
C GLN A 31 9.81 21.20 14.09
N SER A 32 11.14 21.11 14.11
CA SER A 32 12.02 22.22 13.73
C SER A 32 11.52 22.80 12.41
N GLN A 33 11.14 24.07 12.43
CA GLN A 33 10.48 24.68 11.28
C GLN A 33 11.43 24.62 10.08
N PRO A 34 10.96 24.17 8.89
CA PRO A 34 11.84 23.99 7.74
C PRO A 34 12.48 25.33 7.38
N GLN A 35 13.80 25.39 7.55
CA GLN A 35 14.62 26.50 7.12
C GLN A 35 15.05 26.19 5.68
N ALA A 36 14.60 27.02 4.73
CA ALA A 36 15.05 26.90 3.35
C ALA A 36 16.59 27.10 3.31
N PRO A 37 17.38 26.12 2.85
CA PRO A 37 18.85 26.21 2.83
C PRO A 37 19.40 27.20 1.79
N GLY A 38 18.53 28.03 1.20
CA GLY A 38 18.82 28.80 -0.01
C GLY A 38 18.60 27.94 -1.25
N TYR A 39 18.33 28.61 -2.37
CA TYR A 39 18.03 27.95 -3.64
C TYR A 39 19.31 27.46 -4.34
N ASN A 40 19.31 26.20 -4.79
CA ASN A 40 20.49 25.57 -5.41
C ASN A 40 20.46 25.56 -6.95
N GLY A 41 19.40 26.07 -7.59
CA GLY A 41 19.27 26.09 -9.04
C GLY A 41 18.30 25.09 -9.65
N ASP A 42 17.67 24.21 -8.86
CA ASP A 42 16.63 23.27 -9.30
C ASP A 42 15.28 23.63 -8.69
N ALA A 43 14.22 23.70 -9.50
CA ALA A 43 12.86 23.95 -9.02
C ALA A 43 12.42 22.95 -7.94
N HIS A 44 12.91 21.71 -7.95
CA HIS A 44 12.59 20.75 -6.89
C HIS A 44 13.19 21.10 -5.52
N SER A 45 14.26 21.89 -5.47
CA SER A 45 14.88 22.33 -4.20
C SER A 45 13.99 23.23 -3.33
N ILE A 46 12.87 23.71 -3.87
CA ILE A 46 11.88 24.50 -3.11
C ILE A 46 10.87 23.61 -2.37
N ALA A 47 10.85 22.30 -2.63
CA ALA A 47 9.92 21.34 -2.05
C ALA A 47 9.99 21.33 -0.51
N GLN A 48 8.82 21.39 0.14
CA GLN A 48 8.68 21.31 1.60
C GLN A 48 9.40 22.44 2.36
N GLN A 49 9.72 23.54 1.69
CA GLN A 49 10.43 24.68 2.26
C GLN A 49 9.53 25.92 2.43
N CYS A 50 10.05 26.91 3.15
CA CYS A 50 9.37 28.16 3.48
C CYS A 50 9.94 29.34 2.69
N TYR A 51 9.09 30.05 1.94
CA TYR A 51 9.50 31.19 1.12
C TYR A 51 8.55 32.39 1.22
N ALA A 52 9.10 33.58 0.99
CA ALA A 52 8.34 34.75 0.57
C ALA A 52 8.53 34.99 -0.93
N ILE A 53 7.55 35.62 -1.58
CA ILE A 53 7.62 35.94 -3.01
C ILE A 53 7.95 37.43 -3.14
N GLN A 54 8.98 37.77 -3.92
CA GLN A 54 9.45 39.14 -4.13
C GLN A 54 9.43 39.50 -5.62
N SER A 55 9.01 40.72 -5.92
CA SER A 55 9.12 41.34 -7.25
C SER A 55 10.59 41.64 -7.57
N PRO A 56 11.17 41.08 -8.65
CA PRO A 56 12.53 41.42 -9.06
C PRO A 56 12.68 42.84 -9.57
N GLU A 57 11.61 43.48 -10.08
CA GLU A 57 11.67 44.85 -10.62
C GLU A 57 11.79 45.91 -9.52
N ASN A 58 10.90 45.89 -8.52
CA ASN A 58 10.81 46.95 -7.51
C ASN A 58 11.16 46.50 -6.08
N GLY A 59 11.47 45.21 -5.88
CA GLY A 59 11.85 44.67 -4.58
C GLY A 59 10.70 44.47 -3.59
N ASN A 60 9.46 44.77 -3.98
CA ASN A 60 8.27 44.61 -3.14
C ASN A 60 8.00 43.14 -2.84
N TYR A 61 7.37 42.88 -1.70
CA TYR A 61 6.99 41.53 -1.27
C TYR A 61 5.50 41.30 -1.39
N LEU A 62 5.14 40.04 -1.65
CA LEU A 62 3.76 39.62 -1.68
C LEU A 62 3.17 39.64 -0.26
N GLN A 63 2.05 40.33 -0.10
CA GLN A 63 1.32 40.49 1.16
C GLN A 63 -0.14 40.08 0.97
N LYS A 64 -0.69 39.37 1.95
CA LYS A 64 -2.13 39.12 2.03
C LYS A 64 -2.88 40.40 2.39
N PHE A 65 -3.96 40.68 1.69
CA PHE A 65 -4.81 41.85 1.94
C PHE A 65 -6.28 41.52 1.72
N ASN A 66 -7.17 42.40 2.17
CA ASN A 66 -8.59 42.32 1.89
C ASN A 66 -8.96 43.25 0.73
N ASN A 67 -9.48 42.69 -0.37
CA ASN A 67 -9.91 43.41 -1.57
C ASN A 67 -11.43 43.68 -1.61
N GLY A 68 -12.18 43.26 -0.59
CA GLY A 68 -13.64 43.43 -0.50
C GLY A 68 -14.47 42.53 -1.43
N SER A 69 -13.84 41.62 -2.19
CA SER A 69 -14.52 40.66 -3.07
C SER A 69 -15.30 39.62 -2.26
N PRO A 70 -16.42 39.08 -2.77
CA PRO A 70 -17.08 37.92 -2.16
C PRO A 70 -16.24 36.63 -2.23
N VAL A 71 -15.23 36.56 -3.11
CA VAL A 71 -14.34 35.41 -3.23
C VAL A 71 -13.41 35.35 -2.02
N ASP A 72 -13.27 34.16 -1.42
CA ASP A 72 -12.40 33.89 -0.26
C ASP A 72 -12.51 34.89 0.90
N ASN A 73 -13.73 35.38 1.15
CA ASN A 73 -14.04 36.38 2.18
C ASN A 73 -13.26 37.70 1.98
N GLY A 74 -12.98 38.04 0.72
CA GLY A 74 -12.23 39.23 0.31
C GLY A 74 -10.72 39.09 0.44
N LEU A 75 -10.20 37.93 0.85
CA LEU A 75 -8.76 37.76 1.01
C LEU A 75 -8.07 37.44 -0.33
N SER A 76 -7.03 38.22 -0.65
CA SER A 76 -6.21 38.07 -1.84
C SER A 76 -4.76 38.46 -1.54
N TYR A 77 -3.90 38.49 -2.55
CA TYR A 77 -2.48 38.81 -2.43
C TYR A 77 -2.08 39.92 -3.40
N ARG A 78 -1.23 40.84 -2.94
CA ARG A 78 -0.67 41.93 -3.74
C ARG A 78 0.78 42.18 -3.37
N PHE A 79 1.57 42.72 -4.30
CA PHE A 79 2.90 43.21 -3.97
C PHE A 79 2.80 44.57 -3.26
N ALA A 80 3.54 44.72 -2.17
CA ALA A 80 3.60 45.96 -1.41
C ALA A 80 5.04 46.25 -0.97
N ASN A 81 5.36 47.53 -0.79
CA ASN A 81 6.63 47.96 -0.22
C ASN A 81 6.61 47.73 1.30
N ILE A 82 7.00 46.52 1.69
CA ILE A 82 7.08 46.05 3.07
C ILE A 82 8.42 45.34 3.28
N SER A 83 8.83 45.16 4.54
CA SER A 83 10.04 44.40 4.84
C SER A 83 9.84 42.90 4.55
N LYS A 84 10.97 42.20 4.36
CA LYS A 84 11.01 40.74 4.24
C LYS A 84 10.27 40.04 5.39
N ASP A 85 10.38 40.54 6.61
CA ASP A 85 9.80 39.91 7.80
C ASP A 85 8.27 40.03 7.86
N SER A 86 7.72 41.10 7.25
CA SER A 86 6.28 41.35 7.14
C SER A 86 5.63 40.69 5.91
N ALA A 87 6.43 40.11 5.01
CA ALA A 87 5.93 39.42 3.82
C ALA A 87 5.09 38.19 4.18
N THR A 88 4.13 37.84 3.31
CA THR A 88 3.44 36.56 3.43
C THR A 88 4.45 35.43 3.25
N ARG A 89 4.43 34.50 4.20
CA ARG A 89 5.26 33.30 4.19
C ARG A 89 4.44 32.14 3.65
N PHE A 90 4.95 31.46 2.63
CA PHE A 90 4.32 30.33 1.99
C PHE A 90 5.13 29.06 2.23
N PHE A 91 4.46 28.03 2.73
CA PHE A 91 4.95 26.67 2.68
C PHE A 91 4.69 26.09 1.29
N VAL A 92 5.72 25.56 0.65
CA VAL A 92 5.66 25.07 -0.73
C VAL A 92 5.55 23.54 -0.73
N LYS A 93 4.32 23.02 -0.82
CA LYS A 93 4.02 21.60 -0.83
C LYS A 93 4.04 21.06 -2.27
N PRO A 94 4.90 20.08 -2.60
CA PRO A 94 4.85 19.41 -3.89
C PRO A 94 3.57 18.61 -4.06
N THR A 95 2.96 18.74 -5.23
CA THR A 95 1.81 17.94 -5.68
C THR A 95 2.21 16.89 -6.71
N GLY A 96 3.37 17.07 -7.32
CA GLY A 96 4.05 16.14 -8.22
C GLY A 96 5.35 16.77 -8.70
N LEU A 97 6.08 16.10 -9.60
CA LEU A 97 7.33 16.64 -10.14
C LEU A 97 7.08 17.99 -10.85
N GLY A 98 7.74 19.05 -10.38
CA GLY A 98 7.65 20.41 -10.92
C GLY A 98 6.35 21.15 -10.61
N ARG A 99 5.47 20.59 -9.78
CA ARG A 99 4.15 21.16 -9.43
C ARG A 99 3.98 21.30 -7.93
N PHE A 100 3.40 22.42 -7.51
CA PHE A 100 3.35 22.82 -6.10
C PHE A 100 2.04 23.50 -5.73
N MET A 101 1.65 23.37 -4.47
CA MET A 101 0.71 24.25 -3.79
C MET A 101 1.47 25.11 -2.79
N LEU A 102 1.05 26.37 -2.64
CA LEU A 102 1.63 27.30 -1.70
C LEU A 102 0.58 27.65 -0.66
N THR A 103 0.88 27.40 0.62
CA THR A 103 -0.03 27.69 1.73
C THR A 103 0.56 28.74 2.65
N ASP A 104 -0.21 29.78 2.96
CA ASP A 104 0.22 30.79 3.91
C ASP A 104 0.08 30.34 5.38
N ARG A 105 0.54 31.17 6.32
CA ARG A 105 0.50 30.85 7.77
C ARG A 105 -0.90 30.58 8.33
N ASP A 106 -1.95 31.06 7.67
CA ASP A 106 -3.34 30.80 8.07
C ASP A 106 -3.91 29.56 7.37
N GLY A 107 -3.09 28.83 6.60
CA GLY A 107 -3.49 27.68 5.81
C GLY A 107 -4.27 28.05 4.54
N ARG A 108 -4.16 29.30 4.05
CA ARG A 108 -4.80 29.70 2.80
C ARG A 108 -3.89 29.42 1.62
N TYR A 109 -4.49 28.94 0.54
CA TYR A 109 -3.78 28.60 -0.69
C TYR A 109 -3.56 29.86 -1.53
N PHE A 110 -2.35 30.03 -2.06
CA PHE A 110 -2.13 30.95 -3.18
C PHE A 110 -2.85 30.36 -4.39
N ALA A 111 -4.07 30.83 -4.67
CA ALA A 111 -4.98 30.15 -5.59
C ALA A 111 -5.45 31.06 -6.71
N THR A 112 -5.80 30.41 -7.82
CA THR A 112 -6.39 31.02 -9.01
C THR A 112 -7.91 30.82 -9.01
N HIS A 113 -8.66 31.76 -9.57
CA HIS A 113 -10.12 31.68 -9.67
C HIS A 113 -10.59 32.14 -11.04
N LEU A 114 -11.69 31.54 -11.54
CA LEU A 114 -12.37 32.08 -12.72
C LEU A 114 -12.98 33.46 -12.40
N PRO A 115 -12.96 34.42 -13.34
CA PRO A 115 -12.46 34.30 -14.72
C PRO A 115 -10.96 34.62 -14.90
N GLY A 116 -10.17 34.77 -13.84
CA GLY A 116 -8.75 35.15 -13.93
C GLY A 116 -8.26 35.96 -12.72
N GLN A 117 -8.63 35.55 -11.51
CA GLN A 117 -8.31 36.26 -10.27
C GLN A 117 -7.37 35.45 -9.39
N ILE A 118 -6.62 36.14 -8.51
CA ILE A 118 -5.86 35.53 -7.43
C ILE A 118 -6.60 35.70 -6.10
N GLY A 119 -6.65 34.63 -5.31
CA GLY A 119 -7.31 34.59 -4.01
C GLY A 119 -6.51 33.83 -2.97
N ALA A 120 -6.84 34.07 -1.70
CA ALA A 120 -6.40 33.26 -0.57
C ALA A 120 -7.36 32.08 -0.36
N GLY A 121 -7.22 31.11 -1.27
CA GLY A 121 -8.10 29.95 -1.41
C GLY A 121 -8.19 29.09 -0.15
N ARG A 122 -9.27 28.32 -0.06
CA ARG A 122 -9.57 27.48 1.13
C ARG A 122 -9.29 25.99 0.95
N TYR A 123 -9.15 25.53 -0.29
CA TYR A 123 -9.11 24.11 -0.60
C TYR A 123 -7.94 23.82 -1.55
N ALA A 124 -7.32 22.66 -1.36
CA ALA A 124 -6.41 22.09 -2.34
C ALA A 124 -7.18 21.76 -3.64
N GLY A 125 -6.47 21.72 -4.76
CA GLY A 125 -7.04 21.38 -6.05
C GLY A 125 -6.34 22.07 -7.21
N LYS A 126 -6.81 21.81 -8.43
CA LYS A 126 -6.19 22.33 -9.67
C LYS A 126 -6.00 23.85 -9.68
N PHE A 127 -6.88 24.58 -9.00
CA PHE A 127 -6.83 26.04 -8.93
C PHE A 127 -5.80 26.57 -7.91
N ALA A 128 -5.43 25.78 -6.91
CA ALA A 128 -4.39 26.09 -5.93
C ALA A 128 -2.99 25.62 -6.39
N GLU A 129 -2.93 24.91 -7.51
CA GLU A 129 -1.71 24.28 -7.99
C GLU A 129 -1.01 25.10 -9.09
N TRP A 130 0.31 25.16 -8.96
CA TRP A 130 1.21 25.88 -9.83
C TRP A 130 2.27 24.96 -10.40
N THR A 131 2.50 25.03 -11.71
CA THR A 131 3.79 24.64 -12.28
C THR A 131 4.75 25.79 -12.03
N ILE A 132 5.88 25.51 -11.37
CA ILE A 132 6.90 26.52 -11.04
C ILE A 132 8.17 26.18 -11.79
N GLU A 133 8.57 27.07 -12.69
CA GLU A 133 9.71 26.85 -13.57
C GLU A 133 10.77 27.93 -13.36
N LYS A 134 12.03 27.54 -13.47
CA LYS A 134 13.16 28.47 -13.42
C LYS A 134 13.25 29.25 -14.73
N GLN A 135 13.40 30.57 -14.64
CA GLN A 135 13.54 31.48 -15.80
C GLN A 135 14.94 32.13 -15.90
N GLY A 136 15.75 32.06 -14.83
CA GLY A 136 17.09 32.67 -14.77
C GLY A 136 17.75 32.47 -13.41
N SER A 137 18.80 33.22 -13.09
CA SER A 137 19.40 33.21 -11.74
C SER A 137 18.38 33.72 -10.72
N GLU A 138 17.90 32.84 -9.85
CA GLU A 138 16.96 33.13 -8.76
C GLU A 138 15.55 33.62 -9.18
N ARG A 139 15.14 33.42 -10.44
CA ARG A 139 13.82 33.83 -10.95
C ARG A 139 12.95 32.64 -11.34
N PHE A 140 11.68 32.70 -10.95
CA PHE A 140 10.69 31.65 -11.17
C PHE A 140 9.42 32.18 -11.81
N SER A 141 8.90 31.47 -12.80
CA SER A 141 7.54 31.69 -13.30
C SER A 141 6.54 30.79 -12.60
N PHE A 142 5.32 31.29 -12.47
CA PHE A 142 4.20 30.56 -11.89
C PHE A 142 3.14 30.40 -12.98
N HIS A 143 2.83 29.15 -13.33
CA HIS A 143 1.76 28.82 -14.27
C HIS A 143 0.65 28.10 -13.53
N GLY A 144 -0.51 28.73 -13.43
CA GLY A 144 -1.65 28.19 -12.69
C GLY A 144 -2.30 27.04 -13.47
N THR A 145 -2.36 25.85 -12.87
CA THR A 145 -2.86 24.65 -13.55
C THR A 145 -4.35 24.77 -13.89
N GLY A 146 -5.15 25.31 -12.97
CA GLY A 146 -6.60 25.42 -13.13
C GLY A 146 -7.04 26.38 -14.24
N LEU A 147 -6.33 27.50 -14.43
CA LEU A 147 -6.59 28.46 -15.51
C LEU A 147 -5.79 28.17 -16.78
N ASN A 148 -4.72 27.37 -16.68
CA ASN A 148 -3.71 27.21 -17.73
C ASN A 148 -3.11 28.54 -18.19
N MET A 149 -2.71 29.39 -17.24
CA MET A 149 -2.18 30.73 -17.52
C MET A 149 -0.99 31.07 -16.64
N LYS A 150 -0.05 31.86 -17.18
CA LYS A 150 1.11 32.39 -16.48
C LYS A 150 0.72 33.62 -15.65
N LEU A 151 1.15 33.63 -14.39
CA LEU A 151 0.96 34.76 -13.48
C LEU A 151 1.81 35.96 -13.91
N ARG A 152 1.22 37.15 -13.85
CA ARG A 152 1.90 38.43 -14.07
C ARG A 152 1.67 39.36 -12.89
N HIS A 153 2.60 40.29 -12.72
CA HIS A 153 2.52 41.40 -11.77
C HIS A 153 2.67 42.72 -12.51
N ASN A 154 1.79 43.67 -12.20
CA ASN A 154 1.93 45.06 -12.62
C ASN A 154 2.69 45.83 -11.52
N TYR A 155 3.94 46.17 -11.81
CA TYR A 155 4.83 46.77 -10.80
C TYR A 155 4.52 48.22 -10.45
N ASN A 156 3.53 48.85 -11.12
CA ASN A 156 3.06 50.20 -10.79
C ASN A 156 1.98 50.20 -9.69
N ASP A 157 1.10 49.19 -9.65
CA ASP A 157 -0.03 49.14 -8.71
C ASP A 157 0.05 47.96 -7.71
N GLY A 158 1.02 47.05 -7.90
CA GLY A 158 1.21 45.87 -7.05
C GLY A 158 0.24 44.72 -7.35
N GLY A 159 -0.60 44.87 -8.38
CA GLY A 159 -1.65 43.92 -8.74
C GLY A 159 -1.12 42.68 -9.44
N LEU A 160 -1.70 41.53 -9.09
CA LEU A 160 -1.51 40.26 -9.79
C LEU A 160 -2.60 40.06 -10.84
N TYR A 161 -2.22 39.59 -12.03
CA TYR A 161 -3.16 39.37 -13.12
C TYR A 161 -2.70 38.28 -14.10
N PHE A 162 -3.61 37.84 -14.97
CA PHE A 162 -3.34 36.87 -16.03
C PHE A 162 -3.54 37.44 -17.43
N PHE A 163 -4.50 38.35 -17.59
CA PHE A 163 -4.71 39.15 -18.78
C PHE A 163 -5.13 40.57 -18.36
N ASP A 164 -4.74 41.56 -19.14
CA ASP A 164 -5.13 42.95 -18.93
C ASP A 164 -5.53 43.56 -20.28
N LEU A 165 -6.83 43.84 -20.43
CA LEU A 165 -7.39 44.41 -21.65
C LEU A 165 -6.95 45.86 -21.88
N LEU A 166 -6.53 46.56 -20.82
CA LEU A 166 -6.03 47.93 -20.87
C LEU A 166 -4.50 47.98 -21.03
N ASN A 167 -3.81 46.84 -20.92
CA ASN A 167 -2.36 46.70 -21.09
C ASN A 167 -2.00 45.46 -21.96
N PRO A 168 -2.45 45.40 -23.23
CA PRO A 168 -2.30 44.21 -24.08
C PRO A 168 -0.84 43.88 -24.42
N PHE A 169 0.07 44.84 -24.26
CA PHE A 169 1.51 44.69 -24.53
C PHE A 169 2.35 44.52 -23.26
N ASN A 170 1.74 44.52 -22.07
CA ASN A 170 2.41 44.32 -20.77
C ASN A 170 3.58 45.29 -20.48
N PHE A 171 3.49 46.57 -20.89
CA PHE A 171 4.61 47.53 -20.81
C PHE A 171 5.09 47.85 -19.37
N ASN A 172 4.30 47.51 -18.35
CA ASN A 172 4.61 47.74 -16.93
C ASN A 172 4.50 46.46 -16.10
N SER A 173 4.95 45.34 -16.67
CA SER A 173 4.73 44.04 -16.05
C SER A 173 5.95 43.13 -16.10
N GLU A 174 6.03 42.29 -15.06
CA GLU A 174 6.91 41.13 -14.98
C GLU A 174 6.08 39.84 -14.89
N ASP A 175 6.71 38.71 -15.22
CA ASP A 175 6.10 37.37 -15.15
C ASP A 175 7.04 36.31 -14.55
N SER A 176 8.07 36.78 -13.85
CA SER A 176 8.96 35.96 -13.04
C SER A 176 9.26 36.65 -11.72
N PHE A 177 9.45 35.86 -10.66
CA PHE A 177 9.51 36.30 -9.28
C PHE A 177 10.70 35.69 -8.55
N LYS A 178 11.18 36.35 -7.49
CA LYS A 178 12.20 35.79 -6.60
C LYS A 178 11.53 35.04 -5.44
N LEU A 179 12.01 33.83 -5.16
CA LEU A 179 11.65 33.09 -3.95
C LEU A 179 12.70 33.35 -2.88
N VAL A 180 12.32 34.09 -1.84
CA VAL A 180 13.23 34.51 -0.77
C VAL A 180 13.02 33.59 0.43
N ALA A 181 14.06 32.87 0.83
CA ALA A 181 14.04 31.96 1.97
C ALA A 181 13.49 32.62 3.25
N GLN A 182 12.57 31.92 3.91
CA GLN A 182 11.94 32.31 5.16
C GLN A 182 12.02 31.17 6.17
N THR A 183 11.68 31.48 7.42
CA THR A 183 11.40 30.51 8.47
C THR A 183 9.95 30.67 8.92
N ASN A 184 9.47 29.85 9.85
CA ASN A 184 8.18 30.04 10.51
C ASN A 184 6.94 30.01 9.60
N CYS A 185 6.98 29.17 8.56
CA CYS A 185 5.77 28.75 7.86
C CYS A 185 4.97 27.75 8.70
N LYS A 186 3.66 27.67 8.43
CA LYS A 186 2.82 26.57 8.90
C LYS A 186 3.06 25.37 7.96
N PRO A 187 3.51 24.20 8.46
CA PRO A 187 3.63 23.01 7.64
C PRO A 187 2.28 22.60 7.05
N TYR A 188 2.31 21.95 5.89
CA TYR A 188 1.13 21.29 5.33
C TYR A 188 0.71 20.11 6.23
N PRO A 189 -0.60 19.84 6.41
CA PRO A 189 -1.05 18.64 7.12
C PRO A 189 -0.45 17.37 6.52
N GLU A 190 0.18 16.55 7.35
CA GLU A 190 0.85 15.32 6.89
C GLU A 190 0.95 14.29 8.03
N VAL A 191 0.99 13.00 7.67
CA VAL A 191 1.30 11.91 8.61
C VAL A 191 2.77 12.01 9.02
N THR A 192 3.04 11.88 10.32
CA THR A 192 4.42 11.79 10.81
C THR A 192 4.90 10.35 10.80
N THR A 193 6.18 10.14 10.50
CA THR A 193 6.82 8.84 10.68
C THR A 193 7.03 8.54 12.16
N ASN A 194 7.15 9.55 13.02
CA ASN A 194 7.50 9.38 14.45
C ASN A 194 8.83 8.64 14.65
N VAL A 195 9.78 8.88 13.74
CA VAL A 195 11.13 8.31 13.77
C VAL A 195 12.16 9.45 13.78
N THR A 196 13.22 9.28 14.56
CA THR A 196 14.37 10.20 14.60
C THR A 196 15.69 9.43 14.49
N GLY A 197 16.73 10.10 14.01
CA GLY A 197 18.09 9.55 13.85
C GLY A 197 18.65 9.77 12.45
N ASP A 198 19.86 9.26 12.20
CA ASP A 198 20.56 9.43 10.92
C ASP A 198 20.17 8.36 9.91
N VAL A 199 19.38 8.73 8.90
CA VAL A 199 18.96 7.83 7.83
C VAL A 199 20.12 7.32 6.97
N ASN A 200 21.31 7.94 7.03
CA ASN A 200 22.50 7.39 6.36
C ASN A 200 22.94 6.05 6.95
N ASN A 201 22.52 5.69 8.16
CA ASN A 201 22.77 4.38 8.75
C ASN A 201 22.06 3.24 7.99
N LEU A 202 21.11 3.56 7.11
CA LEU A 202 20.43 2.59 6.26
C LEU A 202 21.20 2.31 4.96
N LYS A 203 22.25 3.08 4.65
CA LYS A 203 23.12 2.83 3.49
C LYS A 203 23.97 1.59 3.71
N GLY A 204 24.22 0.87 2.62
CA GLY A 204 25.01 -0.35 2.60
C GLY A 204 26.14 -0.30 1.59
N ASN A 205 26.67 -1.47 1.26
CA ASN A 205 27.61 -1.66 0.17
C ASN A 205 27.02 -2.72 -0.76
N VAL A 206 26.93 -2.41 -2.05
CA VAL A 206 26.36 -3.28 -3.08
C VAL A 206 27.03 -4.66 -3.15
N ASN A 207 28.29 -4.78 -2.70
CA ASN A 207 29.08 -6.01 -2.69
C ASN A 207 29.07 -6.76 -1.35
N GLN A 208 28.22 -6.36 -0.40
CA GLN A 208 28.08 -7.01 0.90
C GLN A 208 26.66 -7.58 1.05
N PRO A 209 26.47 -8.62 1.87
CA PRO A 209 25.14 -9.12 2.19
C PRO A 209 24.23 -8.00 2.74
N ILE A 210 22.99 -7.95 2.26
CA ILE A 210 21.98 -7.01 2.71
C ILE A 210 21.55 -7.37 4.13
N ARG A 211 21.59 -6.40 5.04
CA ARG A 211 20.98 -6.52 6.37
C ARG A 211 19.64 -5.79 6.41
N GLY A 212 18.58 -6.53 6.74
CA GLY A 212 17.21 -6.05 6.80
C GLY A 212 16.22 -7.08 6.24
N TYR A 213 14.94 -6.80 6.38
CA TYR A 213 13.89 -7.75 6.04
C TYR A 213 13.20 -7.42 4.71
N VAL A 214 12.58 -8.45 4.11
CA VAL A 214 11.66 -8.32 2.98
C VAL A 214 10.23 -8.53 3.46
N ASP A 215 9.30 -7.78 2.89
CA ASP A 215 7.89 -8.15 2.86
C ASP A 215 7.58 -8.67 1.45
N PRO A 216 7.54 -10.00 1.26
CA PRO A 216 7.46 -10.62 -0.06
C PRO A 216 6.03 -10.65 -0.62
N HIS A 217 5.04 -10.11 0.08
CA HIS A 217 3.65 -10.12 -0.39
C HIS A 217 2.83 -8.94 0.13
N THR A 218 2.52 -7.99 -0.75
CA THR A 218 1.80 -6.74 -0.42
C THR A 218 0.91 -6.28 -1.56
N HIS A 219 -0.06 -5.41 -1.28
CA HIS A 219 -1.07 -4.95 -2.25
C HIS A 219 -1.22 -3.42 -2.24
N ILE A 220 -0.14 -2.66 -2.47
CA ILE A 220 -0.13 -1.18 -2.32
C ILE A 220 -1.25 -0.50 -3.13
N THR A 221 -1.53 -1.02 -4.32
CA THR A 221 -2.48 -0.43 -5.28
C THR A 221 -3.84 -1.12 -5.33
N SER A 222 -4.17 -2.02 -4.38
CA SER A 222 -5.49 -2.67 -4.33
C SER A 222 -6.64 -1.70 -4.08
N TYR A 223 -6.37 -0.42 -3.82
CA TYR A 223 -7.41 0.61 -3.84
C TYR A 223 -8.04 0.82 -5.24
N GLU A 224 -7.40 0.36 -6.31
CA GLU A 224 -7.95 0.40 -7.68
C GLU A 224 -8.74 -0.88 -8.07
N PHE A 225 -8.52 -1.98 -7.33
CA PHE A 225 -9.19 -3.28 -7.50
C PHE A 225 -10.71 -3.18 -7.27
N MET A 226 -11.49 -4.09 -7.87
CA MET A 226 -12.97 -4.09 -7.83
C MET A 226 -13.57 -2.75 -8.29
N GLY A 227 -13.07 -2.26 -9.42
CA GLY A 227 -13.51 -0.99 -10.00
C GLY A 227 -13.10 0.25 -9.18
N GLY A 228 -12.21 0.10 -8.19
CA GLY A 228 -11.82 1.13 -7.25
C GLY A 228 -12.97 1.56 -6.32
N LYS A 229 -13.93 0.65 -6.07
CA LYS A 229 -15.16 0.90 -5.28
C LYS A 229 -15.34 -0.05 -4.10
N MET A 230 -14.29 -0.78 -3.73
CA MET A 230 -14.29 -1.65 -2.56
C MET A 230 -13.41 -1.08 -1.46
N MET A 231 -12.16 -0.79 -1.81
CA MET A 231 -11.12 -0.40 -0.86
C MET A 231 -11.06 1.12 -0.69
N ALA A 232 -11.25 1.62 0.53
CA ALA A 232 -11.21 3.05 0.84
C ALA A 232 -9.84 3.49 1.37
N GLY A 233 -9.39 4.69 0.98
CA GLY A 233 -8.06 5.19 1.29
C GLY A 233 -7.07 4.94 0.16
N LYS A 234 -6.11 5.85 0.00
CA LYS A 234 -5.09 5.80 -1.06
C LYS A 234 -3.68 5.86 -0.45
N PRO A 235 -2.72 5.09 -1.00
CA PRO A 235 -1.33 5.13 -0.53
C PRO A 235 -0.67 6.51 -0.74
N PHE A 236 -1.17 7.29 -1.69
CA PHE A 236 -0.79 8.69 -1.90
C PHE A 236 -1.93 9.46 -2.57
N HIS A 237 -1.86 10.79 -2.49
CA HIS A 237 -2.70 11.65 -3.31
C HIS A 237 -1.99 12.95 -3.63
N ARG A 238 -2.21 13.46 -4.84
CA ARG A 238 -1.68 14.73 -5.33
C ARG A 238 -1.90 15.91 -4.36
N TRP A 239 -3.00 15.88 -3.61
CA TRP A 239 -3.37 16.90 -2.63
C TRP A 239 -3.02 16.55 -1.18
N GLY A 240 -2.24 15.51 -0.94
CA GLY A 240 -1.78 15.10 0.39
C GLY A 240 -2.80 14.29 1.19
N VAL A 241 -2.50 14.08 2.48
CA VAL A 241 -3.21 13.16 3.37
C VAL A 241 -4.70 13.47 3.52
N GLU A 242 -5.07 14.74 3.52
CA GLU A 242 -6.46 15.19 3.69
C GLU A 242 -7.39 14.63 2.61
N GLU A 243 -6.86 14.28 1.44
CA GLU A 243 -7.62 13.65 0.36
C GLU A 243 -7.30 12.16 0.20
N ALA A 244 -6.07 11.74 0.51
CA ALA A 244 -5.67 10.34 0.42
C ALA A 244 -6.43 9.47 1.43
N LEU A 245 -6.60 9.96 2.65
CA LEU A 245 -7.20 9.24 3.77
C LEU A 245 -8.47 9.91 4.28
N LYS A 246 -9.22 10.60 3.41
CA LYS A 246 -10.48 11.26 3.76
C LYS A 246 -11.56 10.26 4.19
N ASP A 247 -12.65 10.79 4.75
CA ASP A 247 -13.87 10.06 5.09
C ASP A 247 -14.31 9.04 4.00
N SER A 248 -14.44 7.77 4.39
CA SER A 248 -14.72 6.66 3.46
C SER A 248 -16.18 6.60 3.02
N LYS A 249 -17.06 7.48 3.53
CA LYS A 249 -18.49 7.49 3.18
C LYS A 249 -18.78 7.65 1.68
N ASP A 250 -17.83 8.18 0.91
CA ASP A 250 -17.96 8.30 -0.55
C ASP A 250 -18.00 6.92 -1.23
N ILE A 251 -17.39 5.90 -0.62
CA ILE A 251 -17.34 4.51 -1.11
C ILE A 251 -18.26 3.62 -0.25
N HIS A 252 -18.14 3.72 1.07
CA HIS A 252 -18.84 2.85 2.03
C HIS A 252 -20.18 3.41 2.52
N GLY A 253 -20.62 4.56 2.01
CA GLY A 253 -21.85 5.22 2.44
C GLY A 253 -21.80 5.73 3.88
N PRO A 254 -22.83 6.46 4.34
CA PRO A 254 -22.90 6.92 5.72
C PRO A 254 -22.81 5.75 6.71
N ASN A 255 -21.91 5.86 7.69
CA ASN A 255 -21.71 4.86 8.75
C ASN A 255 -21.32 3.44 8.24
N GLY A 256 -20.71 3.33 7.06
CA GLY A 256 -20.25 2.06 6.49
C GLY A 256 -21.37 1.21 5.87
N SER A 257 -22.56 1.79 5.64
CA SER A 257 -23.75 1.04 5.22
C SER A 257 -23.66 0.34 3.86
N LEU A 258 -22.73 0.77 3.01
CA LEU A 258 -22.50 0.22 1.67
C LEU A 258 -21.29 -0.72 1.61
N ASP A 259 -20.58 -0.95 2.71
CA ASP A 259 -19.45 -1.89 2.76
C ASP A 259 -19.92 -3.35 2.91
N LEU A 260 -20.75 -3.83 1.97
CA LEU A 260 -21.41 -5.13 2.10
C LEU A 260 -20.42 -6.30 2.05
N ILE A 261 -19.48 -6.26 1.10
CA ILE A 261 -18.48 -7.33 0.91
C ILE A 261 -17.47 -7.31 2.05
N GLY A 262 -16.91 -6.15 2.40
CA GLY A 262 -15.94 -6.04 3.50
C GLY A 262 -16.54 -6.49 4.83
N ASN A 263 -17.77 -6.07 5.12
CA ASN A 263 -18.46 -6.47 6.35
C ASN A 263 -18.81 -7.96 6.39
N LEU A 264 -19.30 -8.54 5.28
CA LEU A 264 -19.57 -9.98 5.20
C LEU A 264 -18.28 -10.80 5.37
N TYR A 265 -17.20 -10.39 4.71
CA TYR A 265 -15.94 -11.13 4.70
C TYR A 265 -15.19 -11.01 6.03
N THR A 266 -15.27 -9.86 6.71
CA THR A 266 -14.55 -9.60 7.97
C THR A 266 -15.35 -10.00 9.21
N PHE A 267 -16.66 -9.72 9.23
CA PHE A 267 -17.50 -9.80 10.43
C PHE A 267 -18.65 -10.80 10.31
N GLU A 268 -18.78 -11.48 9.17
CA GLU A 268 -19.91 -12.37 8.85
C GLU A 268 -21.29 -11.68 8.96
N ASP A 269 -21.32 -10.34 8.88
CA ASP A 269 -22.53 -9.53 8.99
C ASP A 269 -22.50 -8.35 8.01
N PRO A 270 -23.20 -8.40 6.86
CA PRO A 270 -23.25 -7.28 5.91
C PRO A 270 -23.94 -6.02 6.47
N ASN A 271 -24.62 -6.12 7.63
CA ASN A 271 -25.26 -4.99 8.31
C ASN A 271 -24.38 -4.30 9.35
N MET A 272 -23.13 -4.71 9.51
CA MET A 272 -22.17 -4.02 10.36
C MET A 272 -22.08 -2.52 10.00
N ARG A 273 -21.93 -1.67 11.02
CA ARG A 273 -21.82 -0.21 10.87
C ARG A 273 -20.64 0.30 11.67
N TYR A 274 -20.01 1.35 11.17
CA TYR A 274 -18.82 1.93 11.77
C TYR A 274 -18.68 3.41 11.42
N ASP A 275 -17.79 4.12 12.11
CA ASP A 275 -17.49 5.52 11.81
C ASP A 275 -16.54 5.60 10.61
N THR A 276 -17.01 6.21 9.52
CA THR A 276 -16.29 6.27 8.25
C THR A 276 -15.23 7.37 8.21
N ARG A 277 -15.19 8.26 9.21
CA ARG A 277 -14.23 9.36 9.23
C ARG A 277 -12.80 8.83 9.17
N GLY A 278 -12.03 9.34 8.21
CA GLY A 278 -10.60 9.11 8.13
C GLY A 278 -9.85 10.28 8.77
N TRP A 279 -8.88 10.84 8.05
CA TRP A 279 -8.11 12.00 8.47
C TRP A 279 -9.01 13.18 8.91
N PRO A 280 -8.67 13.89 10.00
CA PRO A 280 -7.54 13.66 10.90
C PRO A 280 -7.87 12.72 12.08
N ASP A 281 -9.10 12.25 12.22
CA ASP A 281 -9.60 11.69 13.48
C ASP A 281 -9.43 10.17 13.61
N PHE A 282 -9.61 9.42 12.51
CA PHE A 282 -9.50 7.95 12.47
C PHE A 282 -10.19 7.21 13.64
N PRO A 283 -11.47 7.48 13.97
CA PRO A 283 -12.16 6.89 15.11
C PRO A 283 -12.35 5.36 15.03
N TRP A 284 -12.19 4.75 13.85
CA TRP A 284 -12.42 3.32 13.65
C TRP A 284 -11.39 2.68 12.71
N TRP A 285 -11.20 3.23 11.52
CA TRP A 285 -10.16 2.81 10.59
C TRP A 285 -8.97 3.79 10.62
N PRO A 286 -7.75 3.35 10.32
CA PRO A 286 -7.38 1.96 10.04
C PRO A 286 -7.33 1.06 11.29
N ASN A 287 -7.54 -0.25 11.12
CA ASN A 287 -7.43 -1.28 12.17
C ASN A 287 -7.03 -2.65 11.58
N HIS A 288 -6.52 -3.57 12.42
CA HIS A 288 -5.95 -4.85 11.95
C HIS A 288 -6.97 -5.86 11.41
N LYS A 289 -8.28 -5.67 11.61
CA LYS A 289 -9.30 -6.65 11.19
C LYS A 289 -9.89 -6.34 9.82
N GLN A 290 -10.09 -5.07 9.52
CA GLN A 290 -10.82 -4.63 8.34
C GLN A 290 -10.09 -5.01 7.04
N MET A 291 -10.87 -5.29 6.01
CA MET A 291 -10.33 -5.70 4.70
C MET A 291 -10.74 -4.76 3.57
N SER A 292 -11.60 -3.77 3.83
CA SER A 292 -12.17 -2.82 2.87
C SER A 292 -11.57 -1.41 2.96
N HIS A 293 -10.54 -1.21 3.78
CA HIS A 293 -9.77 0.04 3.82
C HIS A 293 -8.29 -0.25 3.61
N SER A 294 -7.65 0.59 2.80
CA SER A 294 -6.24 0.45 2.49
C SER A 294 -5.42 0.63 3.76
N GLY A 295 -4.52 -0.32 4.02
CA GLY A 295 -3.55 -0.25 5.11
C GLY A 295 -2.36 0.64 4.76
N TYR A 296 -2.36 1.29 3.59
CA TYR A 296 -1.21 2.01 3.05
C TYR A 296 -1.39 3.53 3.03
N TYR A 297 -0.28 4.18 3.36
CA TYR A 297 0.02 5.57 3.07
C TYR A 297 1.53 5.69 2.95
N TYR A 298 2.05 6.55 2.08
CA TYR A 298 3.48 6.58 1.78
C TYR A 298 4.35 6.84 3.02
N LYS A 299 3.88 7.64 3.99
CA LYS A 299 4.57 7.86 5.27
C LYS A 299 4.51 6.65 6.21
N TRP A 300 3.47 5.82 6.11
CA TRP A 300 3.39 4.54 6.82
C TRP A 300 4.41 3.54 6.25
N ILE A 301 4.52 3.47 4.91
CA ILE A 301 5.56 2.68 4.25
C ILE A 301 6.96 3.20 4.58
N GLU A 302 7.15 4.52 4.59
CA GLU A 302 8.43 5.14 5.00
C GLU A 302 8.81 4.75 6.43
N ARG A 303 7.84 4.71 7.37
CA ARG A 303 8.12 4.25 8.74
C ARG A 303 8.60 2.79 8.78
N ALA A 304 7.97 1.89 8.02
CA ALA A 304 8.42 0.50 7.92
C ALA A 304 9.83 0.40 7.29
N TYR A 305 10.07 1.13 6.20
CA TYR A 305 11.40 1.29 5.59
C TYR A 305 12.47 1.71 6.61
N LEU A 306 12.19 2.73 7.42
CA LEU A 306 13.12 3.23 8.43
C LEU A 306 13.46 2.17 9.49
N SER A 307 12.64 1.13 9.66
CA SER A 307 12.91 0.05 10.63
C SER A 307 13.84 -1.05 10.10
N GLY A 308 14.10 -1.06 8.78
CA GLY A 308 14.94 -2.07 8.14
C GLY A 308 14.28 -2.82 6.97
N LEU A 309 13.09 -2.44 6.51
CA LEU A 309 12.48 -3.01 5.31
C LEU A 309 13.32 -2.61 4.09
N ARG A 310 13.88 -3.61 3.38
CA ARG A 310 14.78 -3.39 2.24
C ARG A 310 14.13 -3.68 0.90
N LEU A 311 13.26 -4.68 0.87
CA LEU A 311 12.54 -5.12 -0.31
C LEU A 311 11.06 -5.27 0.04
N MET A 312 10.20 -4.75 -0.83
CA MET A 312 8.76 -4.97 -0.78
C MET A 312 8.34 -5.52 -2.13
N VAL A 313 7.69 -6.68 -2.15
CA VAL A 313 7.06 -7.21 -3.36
C VAL A 313 5.60 -6.82 -3.30
N THR A 314 5.12 -6.08 -4.31
CA THR A 314 3.71 -5.69 -4.39
C THR A 314 3.05 -6.34 -5.59
N ASP A 315 2.01 -7.11 -5.31
CA ASP A 315 1.23 -7.85 -6.28
C ASP A 315 0.06 -7.00 -6.77
N LEU A 316 -0.07 -6.90 -8.09
CA LEU A 316 -1.18 -6.21 -8.73
C LEU A 316 -2.37 -7.17 -8.82
N VAL A 317 -3.44 -6.85 -8.10
CA VAL A 317 -4.54 -7.79 -7.83
C VAL A 317 -5.81 -7.47 -8.63
N GLU A 318 -6.47 -8.49 -9.17
CA GLU A 318 -7.85 -8.37 -9.65
C GLU A 318 -8.64 -9.68 -9.49
N ASN A 319 -9.96 -9.51 -9.33
CA ASN A 319 -10.94 -10.56 -9.25
C ASN A 319 -12.21 -10.06 -9.95
N GLU A 320 -12.29 -10.34 -11.25
CA GLU A 320 -13.36 -9.87 -12.13
C GLU A 320 -14.75 -10.29 -11.62
N VAL A 321 -14.87 -11.47 -11.00
CA VAL A 321 -16.12 -11.94 -10.39
C VAL A 321 -16.54 -11.02 -9.25
N LEU A 322 -15.66 -10.79 -8.26
CA LEU A 322 -15.97 -9.94 -7.12
C LEU A 322 -16.27 -8.50 -7.59
N CYS A 323 -15.54 -8.01 -8.58
CA CYS A 323 -15.80 -6.70 -9.21
C CYS A 323 -17.23 -6.62 -9.79
N ASN A 324 -17.65 -7.64 -10.55
CA ASN A 324 -18.99 -7.70 -11.13
C ASN A 324 -20.10 -7.91 -10.06
N VAL A 325 -19.80 -8.65 -8.99
CA VAL A 325 -20.70 -8.77 -7.83
C VAL A 325 -20.87 -7.42 -7.14
N GLN A 326 -19.78 -6.70 -6.83
CA GLN A 326 -19.82 -5.37 -6.21
C GLN A 326 -20.65 -4.39 -7.03
N LYS A 327 -20.46 -4.37 -8.36
CA LYS A 327 -21.27 -3.60 -9.30
C LYS A 327 -22.77 -3.86 -9.16
N THR A 328 -23.14 -5.12 -8.94
CA THR A 328 -24.54 -5.56 -8.91
C THR A 328 -25.19 -5.30 -7.55
N ILE A 329 -24.49 -5.62 -6.46
CA ILE A 329 -25.06 -5.56 -5.12
C ILE A 329 -25.00 -4.15 -4.52
N ASN A 330 -24.12 -3.27 -5.03
CA ASN A 330 -23.91 -1.94 -4.50
C ASN A 330 -23.83 -0.85 -5.59
N PRO A 331 -24.91 -0.67 -6.39
CA PRO A 331 -24.92 0.31 -7.49
C PRO A 331 -24.79 1.76 -7.01
N ALA A 332 -25.11 2.04 -5.74
CA ALA A 332 -24.95 3.35 -5.14
C ALA A 332 -23.47 3.77 -4.99
N SER A 333 -22.58 2.81 -4.70
CA SER A 333 -21.13 3.04 -4.67
C SER A 333 -20.51 3.07 -6.07
N TRP A 334 -21.20 2.54 -7.10
CA TRP A 334 -20.65 2.27 -8.43
C TRP A 334 -20.65 3.49 -9.37
N ILE A 335 -20.16 4.63 -8.87
CA ILE A 335 -20.09 5.89 -9.61
C ILE A 335 -18.67 6.10 -10.15
N ASN A 336 -18.52 6.23 -11.47
CA ASN A 336 -17.23 6.33 -12.17
C ASN A 336 -16.23 5.23 -11.74
N PRO A 337 -16.59 3.95 -11.97
CA PRO A 337 -15.73 2.80 -11.64
C PRO A 337 -14.55 2.68 -12.62
N ASN A 338 -13.48 2.02 -12.17
CA ASN A 338 -12.46 1.46 -13.05
C ASN A 338 -13.00 0.23 -13.81
N SER A 339 -12.21 -0.27 -14.76
CA SER A 339 -12.52 -1.52 -15.48
C SER A 339 -12.51 -2.71 -14.50
N CYS A 340 -13.41 -3.67 -14.71
CA CYS A 340 -13.34 -4.98 -14.04
C CYS A 340 -12.47 -5.98 -14.80
N ASN A 341 -11.99 -5.63 -16.01
CA ASN A 341 -11.11 -6.52 -16.76
C ASN A 341 -9.75 -6.62 -16.05
N THR A 342 -9.28 -7.86 -15.87
CA THR A 342 -8.04 -8.17 -15.13
C THR A 342 -6.84 -7.39 -15.66
N MET A 343 -6.57 -7.43 -16.97
CA MET A 343 -5.39 -6.75 -17.53
C MET A 343 -5.50 -5.22 -17.53
N ASP A 344 -6.70 -4.66 -17.68
CA ASP A 344 -6.90 -3.21 -17.52
C ASP A 344 -6.63 -2.74 -16.09
N SER A 345 -7.05 -3.53 -15.10
CA SER A 345 -6.80 -3.29 -13.67
C SER A 345 -5.29 -3.34 -13.37
N ILE A 346 -4.60 -4.38 -13.85
CA ILE A 346 -3.14 -4.54 -13.71
C ILE A 346 -2.40 -3.34 -14.31
N ARG A 347 -2.73 -2.93 -15.55
CA ARG A 347 -2.12 -1.75 -16.20
C ARG A 347 -2.32 -0.47 -15.38
N LEU A 348 -3.52 -0.27 -14.85
CA LEU A 348 -3.83 0.90 -14.03
C LEU A 348 -2.99 0.89 -12.75
N GLN A 349 -2.93 -0.25 -12.07
CA GLN A 349 -2.18 -0.40 -10.82
C GLN A 349 -0.66 -0.21 -11.01
N ALA A 350 -0.07 -0.80 -12.05
CA ALA A 350 1.34 -0.56 -12.41
C ALA A 350 1.62 0.93 -12.63
N LYS A 351 0.73 1.63 -13.34
CA LYS A 351 0.81 3.08 -13.52
C LYS A 351 0.75 3.84 -12.18
N ARG A 352 -0.09 3.41 -11.24
CA ARG A 352 -0.18 4.04 -9.91
C ARG A 352 1.08 3.88 -9.08
N LEU A 353 1.79 2.76 -9.20
CA LEU A 353 3.10 2.59 -8.55
C LEU A 353 4.15 3.57 -9.10
N HIS A 354 4.19 3.80 -10.41
CA HIS A 354 5.05 4.82 -10.99
C HIS A 354 4.66 6.24 -10.53
N GLU A 355 3.37 6.56 -10.50
CA GLU A 355 2.88 7.85 -9.98
C GLU A 355 3.19 8.04 -8.49
N MET A 356 3.17 6.95 -7.69
CA MET A 356 3.54 6.98 -6.28
C MET A 356 5.03 7.27 -6.09
N GLN A 357 5.88 6.62 -6.89
CA GLN A 357 7.32 6.88 -6.89
C GLN A 357 7.59 8.35 -7.22
N ASP A 358 6.99 8.89 -8.29
CA ASP A 358 7.13 10.30 -8.68
C ASP A 358 6.60 11.25 -7.59
N TYR A 359 5.53 10.86 -6.89
CA TYR A 359 5.00 11.63 -5.77
C TYR A 359 5.99 11.70 -4.61
N ILE A 360 6.59 10.58 -4.22
CA ILE A 360 7.58 10.49 -3.14
C ILE A 360 8.86 11.23 -3.53
N ASP A 361 9.33 11.07 -4.77
CA ASP A 361 10.46 11.81 -5.34
C ASP A 361 10.20 13.33 -5.27
N ALA A 362 8.99 13.77 -5.64
CA ALA A 362 8.61 15.19 -5.53
C ALA A 362 8.64 15.70 -4.09
N GLN A 363 8.27 14.88 -3.10
CA GLN A 363 8.37 15.24 -1.68
C GLN A 363 9.82 15.32 -1.19
N SER A 364 10.70 14.53 -1.81
CA SER A 364 12.08 14.30 -1.35
C SER A 364 13.12 15.17 -2.06
N GLY A 365 12.67 16.08 -2.92
CA GLY A 365 13.56 17.06 -3.56
C GLY A 365 13.85 16.79 -5.04
N GLY A 366 13.14 15.86 -5.69
CA GLY A 366 13.19 15.68 -7.14
C GLY A 366 13.24 14.22 -7.59
N PRO A 367 13.29 13.98 -8.92
CA PRO A 367 13.36 12.65 -9.49
C PRO A 367 14.52 11.83 -8.91
N GLY A 368 14.23 10.62 -8.45
CA GLY A 368 15.23 9.71 -7.89
C GLY A 368 15.59 9.98 -6.43
N GLU A 369 15.17 11.07 -5.80
CA GLU A 369 15.56 11.42 -4.43
C GLU A 369 14.73 10.70 -3.35
N GLY A 370 13.59 10.11 -3.72
CA GLY A 370 12.72 9.38 -2.82
C GLY A 370 13.28 8.03 -2.35
N PHE A 371 12.78 7.56 -1.21
CA PHE A 371 13.17 6.26 -0.64
C PHE A 371 12.59 5.05 -1.40
N PHE A 372 11.52 5.23 -2.16
CA PHE A 372 10.77 4.15 -2.81
C PHE A 372 11.22 3.99 -4.25
N ARG A 373 11.79 2.83 -4.62
CA ARG A 373 12.28 2.59 -5.99
C ARG A 373 11.73 1.30 -6.58
N LEU A 374 11.02 1.42 -7.70
CA LEU A 374 10.64 0.27 -8.52
C LEU A 374 11.89 -0.34 -9.16
N VAL A 375 12.04 -1.66 -9.03
CA VAL A 375 13.17 -2.43 -9.54
C VAL A 375 12.71 -3.61 -10.39
N THR A 376 13.54 -4.01 -11.34
CA THR A 376 13.22 -5.10 -12.29
C THR A 376 14.34 -6.15 -12.42
N SER A 377 15.41 -6.03 -11.64
CA SER A 377 16.49 -7.02 -11.52
C SER A 377 17.09 -7.00 -10.09
N PRO A 378 17.75 -8.09 -9.66
CA PRO A 378 18.41 -8.15 -8.35
C PRO A 378 19.58 -7.17 -8.25
N GLU A 379 20.32 -6.89 -9.34
CA GLU A 379 21.39 -5.89 -9.33
C GLU A 379 20.84 -4.49 -9.05
N GLN A 380 19.70 -4.14 -9.66
CA GLN A 380 19.04 -2.86 -9.40
C GLN A 380 18.55 -2.80 -7.95
N ALA A 381 18.00 -3.89 -7.42
CA ALA A 381 17.59 -3.99 -6.02
C ALA A 381 18.78 -3.78 -5.07
N ARG A 382 19.91 -4.46 -5.30
CA ARG A 382 21.14 -4.27 -4.50
C ARG A 382 21.64 -2.83 -4.54
N GLN A 383 21.66 -2.20 -5.71
CA GLN A 383 22.10 -0.81 -5.85
C GLN A 383 21.19 0.14 -5.07
N VAL A 384 19.87 0.01 -5.23
CA VAL A 384 18.88 0.81 -4.49
C VAL A 384 19.05 0.65 -2.98
N ILE A 385 19.18 -0.59 -2.51
CA ILE A 385 19.33 -0.89 -1.08
C ILE A 385 20.66 -0.33 -0.54
N ALA A 386 21.75 -0.49 -1.28
CA ALA A 386 23.06 0.08 -0.91
C ALA A 386 23.03 1.61 -0.80
N ASP A 387 22.24 2.28 -1.64
CA ASP A 387 22.04 3.73 -1.58
C ASP A 387 21.18 4.20 -0.39
N GLY A 388 20.72 3.26 0.46
CA GLY A 388 19.86 3.55 1.60
C GLY A 388 18.46 3.90 1.14
N LYS A 389 17.91 3.13 0.21
CA LYS A 389 16.53 3.23 -0.29
C LYS A 389 15.88 1.84 -0.24
N MET A 390 14.56 1.79 -0.39
CA MET A 390 13.77 0.58 -0.43
C MET A 390 13.54 0.15 -1.89
N ALA A 391 13.88 -1.09 -2.20
CA ALA A 391 13.56 -1.73 -3.47
C ALA A 391 12.10 -2.21 -3.46
N VAL A 392 11.42 -2.04 -4.60
CA VAL A 392 10.03 -2.45 -4.77
C VAL A 392 9.89 -3.25 -6.05
N LEU A 393 9.47 -4.51 -5.92
CA LEU A 393 9.27 -5.42 -7.03
C LEU A 393 7.79 -5.53 -7.35
N MET A 394 7.43 -5.47 -8.64
CA MET A 394 6.05 -5.66 -9.08
C MET A 394 5.77 -7.12 -9.40
N GLY A 395 4.66 -7.63 -8.84
CA GLY A 395 4.10 -8.93 -9.10
C GLY A 395 2.67 -8.88 -9.63
N VAL A 396 2.09 -10.03 -9.98
CA VAL A 396 0.67 -10.15 -10.36
C VAL A 396 0.04 -11.33 -9.65
N GLU A 397 -1.01 -11.05 -8.89
CA GLU A 397 -1.86 -12.04 -8.23
C GLU A 397 -3.32 -11.84 -8.67
N ALA A 398 -3.74 -12.55 -9.73
CA ALA A 398 -5.09 -12.47 -10.24
C ALA A 398 -5.67 -13.86 -10.45
N SER A 399 -6.97 -14.03 -10.17
CA SER A 399 -7.64 -15.32 -10.41
C SER A 399 -7.65 -15.68 -11.90
N GLU A 400 -7.78 -14.67 -12.74
CA GLU A 400 -7.86 -14.80 -14.19
C GLU A 400 -6.66 -14.10 -14.83
N THR A 401 -5.44 -14.37 -14.32
CA THR A 401 -4.18 -13.89 -14.90
C THR A 401 -4.21 -14.05 -16.43
N PHE A 402 -3.85 -12.99 -17.15
CA PHE A 402 -3.93 -12.89 -18.62
C PHE A 402 -5.34 -12.94 -19.24
N ASN A 403 -6.39 -12.62 -18.47
CA ASN A 403 -7.78 -12.86 -18.88
C ASN A 403 -7.97 -14.31 -19.37
N CYS A 404 -7.39 -15.27 -18.67
CA CYS A 404 -7.47 -16.70 -18.99
C CYS A 404 -8.44 -17.43 -18.04
N GLY A 405 -9.56 -16.81 -17.68
CA GLY A 405 -10.63 -17.46 -16.92
C GLY A 405 -11.28 -18.59 -17.72
N LEU A 406 -12.00 -19.50 -17.06
CA LEU A 406 -12.61 -20.66 -17.72
C LEU A 406 -13.65 -20.30 -18.80
N LYS A 407 -14.17 -19.07 -18.79
CA LYS A 407 -15.10 -18.55 -19.80
C LYS A 407 -14.44 -17.74 -20.91
N ASP A 408 -13.14 -17.47 -20.78
CA ASP A 408 -12.39 -16.67 -21.75
C ASP A 408 -11.83 -17.53 -22.89
N SER A 409 -11.18 -16.87 -23.85
CA SER A 409 -10.39 -17.53 -24.88
C SER A 409 -8.91 -17.38 -24.52
N CYS A 410 -8.23 -18.49 -24.20
CA CYS A 410 -6.81 -18.51 -23.85
C CYS A 410 -6.03 -19.45 -24.80
N SER A 411 -4.89 -19.02 -25.30
CA SER A 411 -4.00 -19.80 -26.16
C SER A 411 -2.53 -19.53 -25.81
N LYS A 412 -1.61 -20.38 -26.31
CA LYS A 412 -0.17 -20.15 -26.14
C LYS A 412 0.27 -18.78 -26.68
N ASP A 413 -0.30 -18.35 -27.82
CA ASP A 413 0.00 -17.04 -28.41
C ASP A 413 -0.51 -15.87 -27.55
N SER A 414 -1.71 -15.98 -26.97
CA SER A 414 -2.24 -14.93 -26.08
C SER A 414 -1.49 -14.87 -24.76
N ILE A 415 -1.05 -16.01 -24.23
CA ILE A 415 -0.19 -16.10 -23.05
C ILE A 415 1.16 -15.44 -23.34
N GLU A 416 1.82 -15.77 -24.46
CA GLU A 416 3.12 -15.20 -24.80
C GLU A 416 3.02 -13.67 -24.99
N ALA A 417 1.98 -13.18 -25.66
CA ALA A 417 1.78 -11.75 -25.85
C ALA A 417 1.61 -11.00 -24.51
N GLN A 418 0.79 -11.55 -23.59
CA GLN A 418 0.53 -10.90 -22.31
C GLN A 418 1.68 -11.06 -21.32
N LEU A 419 2.40 -12.18 -21.35
CA LEU A 419 3.62 -12.36 -20.56
C LEU A 419 4.70 -11.35 -20.99
N ASN A 420 4.86 -11.10 -22.29
CA ASN A 420 5.74 -10.05 -22.80
C ASN A 420 5.28 -8.65 -22.34
N GLU A 421 3.97 -8.37 -22.39
CA GLU A 421 3.43 -7.09 -21.91
C GLU A 421 3.73 -6.87 -20.41
N LEU A 422 3.49 -7.86 -19.55
CA LEU A 422 3.80 -7.75 -18.12
C LEU A 422 5.31 -7.56 -17.89
N TYR A 423 6.14 -8.31 -18.61
CA TYR A 423 7.60 -8.20 -18.52
C TYR A 423 8.10 -6.80 -18.92
N ASP A 424 7.56 -6.23 -20.00
CA ASP A 424 7.90 -4.89 -20.49
C ASP A 424 7.42 -3.78 -19.54
N MET A 425 6.34 -4.02 -18.78
CA MET A 425 5.91 -3.14 -17.68
C MET A 425 6.80 -3.23 -16.43
N GLY A 426 7.75 -4.17 -16.37
CA GLY A 426 8.66 -4.36 -15.24
C GLY A 426 8.18 -5.38 -14.20
N ILE A 427 7.11 -6.13 -14.47
CA ILE A 427 6.65 -7.21 -13.59
C ILE A 427 7.61 -8.39 -13.69
N ARG A 428 7.94 -9.02 -12.56
CA ARG A 428 8.93 -10.10 -12.48
C ARG A 428 8.48 -11.32 -11.71
N THR A 429 7.41 -11.23 -10.92
CA THR A 429 6.81 -12.37 -10.22
C THR A 429 5.35 -12.51 -10.60
N ILE A 430 4.84 -13.72 -10.81
CA ILE A 430 3.46 -13.97 -11.24
C ILE A 430 2.91 -15.21 -10.55
N TYR A 431 1.66 -15.11 -10.10
CA TYR A 431 0.79 -16.21 -9.73
C TYR A 431 0.05 -16.73 -10.98
N PRO A 432 0.33 -17.96 -11.45
CA PRO A 432 -0.42 -18.55 -12.56
C PRO A 432 -1.90 -18.77 -12.26
N THR A 433 -2.24 -18.96 -10.99
CA THR A 433 -3.63 -19.11 -10.50
C THR A 433 -3.73 -18.52 -9.10
N HIS A 434 -4.94 -18.09 -8.71
CA HIS A 434 -5.22 -17.48 -7.41
C HIS A 434 -6.50 -18.09 -6.81
N LYS A 435 -7.59 -17.33 -6.63
CA LYS A 435 -8.77 -17.84 -5.90
C LYS A 435 -9.64 -18.82 -6.69
N PHE A 436 -9.54 -18.88 -8.01
CA PHE A 436 -10.42 -19.67 -8.88
C PHE A 436 -9.62 -20.52 -9.86
N ASP A 437 -10.21 -21.65 -10.26
CA ASP A 437 -9.68 -22.42 -11.39
C ASP A 437 -9.74 -21.56 -12.66
N ASN A 438 -8.69 -21.64 -13.47
CA ASN A 438 -8.59 -20.93 -14.73
C ASN A 438 -8.06 -21.86 -15.82
N GLN A 439 -7.84 -21.37 -17.04
CA GLN A 439 -7.36 -22.21 -18.15
C GLN A 439 -5.88 -22.63 -18.02
N LEU A 440 -5.16 -22.08 -17.04
CA LEU A 440 -3.75 -22.38 -16.77
C LEU A 440 -3.61 -23.48 -15.71
N ALA A 441 -4.41 -23.42 -14.65
CA ALA A 441 -4.29 -24.36 -13.53
C ALA A 441 -5.52 -24.37 -12.61
N GLY A 442 -5.69 -25.48 -11.90
CA GLY A 442 -6.57 -25.56 -10.73
C GLY A 442 -5.99 -24.86 -9.50
N SER A 443 -6.85 -24.21 -8.73
CA SER A 443 -6.48 -23.45 -7.53
C SER A 443 -6.67 -24.24 -6.22
N ALA A 444 -6.20 -23.68 -5.11
CA ALA A 444 -6.53 -24.14 -3.79
C ALA A 444 -8.04 -23.94 -3.54
N VAL A 445 -8.77 -25.05 -3.40
CA VAL A 445 -10.21 -25.02 -3.12
C VAL A 445 -10.54 -24.35 -1.79
N GLU A 446 -11.60 -23.54 -1.80
CA GLU A 446 -12.21 -22.89 -0.64
C GLU A 446 -13.74 -23.06 -0.67
N ASP A 447 -14.36 -23.23 0.50
CA ASP A 447 -15.81 -23.39 0.66
C ASP A 447 -16.54 -22.03 0.72
N GLY A 448 -17.87 -22.03 0.81
CA GLY A 448 -18.68 -20.85 1.09
C GLY A 448 -18.62 -19.79 -0.03
N PHE A 449 -18.36 -18.54 0.33
CA PHE A 449 -18.44 -17.41 -0.61
C PHE A 449 -17.49 -17.55 -1.81
N ILE A 450 -16.29 -18.10 -1.58
CA ILE A 450 -15.31 -18.32 -2.63
C ILE A 450 -15.77 -19.42 -3.59
N ASN A 451 -16.41 -20.48 -3.10
CA ASN A 451 -16.97 -21.53 -3.97
C ASN A 451 -18.12 -21.01 -4.86
N LEU A 452 -18.94 -20.09 -4.34
CA LEU A 452 -19.90 -19.36 -5.17
C LEU A 452 -19.18 -18.49 -6.22
N GLY A 453 -18.08 -17.84 -5.84
CA GLY A 453 -17.21 -17.11 -6.76
C GLY A 453 -16.66 -17.98 -7.89
N GLN A 454 -16.20 -19.20 -7.58
CA GLN A 454 -15.75 -20.19 -8.55
C GLN A 454 -16.86 -20.52 -9.56
N TRP A 455 -18.09 -20.72 -9.10
CA TRP A 455 -19.23 -20.92 -10.00
C TRP A 455 -19.53 -19.70 -10.88
N LEU A 456 -19.44 -18.49 -10.32
CA LEU A 456 -19.62 -17.26 -11.09
C LEU A 456 -18.50 -17.06 -12.13
N SER A 457 -17.25 -17.43 -11.83
CA SER A 457 -16.13 -17.41 -12.77
C SER A 457 -16.31 -18.48 -13.85
N GLY A 458 -16.39 -19.75 -13.48
CA GLY A 458 -16.28 -20.88 -14.42
C GLY A 458 -17.56 -21.61 -14.79
N GLY A 459 -18.69 -21.32 -14.14
CA GLY A 459 -19.96 -22.02 -14.36
C GLY A 459 -20.09 -23.36 -13.64
N ARG A 460 -19.11 -23.74 -12.81
CA ARG A 460 -19.09 -24.94 -11.97
C ARG A 460 -18.55 -24.59 -10.57
N PHE A 461 -19.04 -25.28 -9.54
CA PHE A 461 -18.40 -25.23 -8.22
C PHE A 461 -17.05 -25.96 -8.27
N PHE A 462 -16.25 -25.85 -7.21
CA PHE A 462 -15.02 -26.65 -7.12
C PHE A 462 -15.34 -28.13 -7.21
N GLU A 463 -14.65 -28.82 -8.10
CA GLU A 463 -14.65 -30.27 -8.17
C GLU A 463 -13.47 -30.77 -7.34
N THR A 464 -13.77 -31.66 -6.40
CA THR A 464 -12.87 -31.98 -5.31
C THR A 464 -12.68 -33.48 -5.17
N LYS A 465 -11.47 -33.88 -4.79
CA LYS A 465 -11.11 -35.24 -4.38
C LYS A 465 -10.62 -35.25 -2.93
N GLU A 466 -10.54 -36.43 -2.33
CA GLU A 466 -9.85 -36.59 -1.05
C GLU A 466 -8.36 -36.27 -1.25
N CYS A 467 -7.82 -35.41 -0.39
CA CYS A 467 -6.39 -35.14 -0.32
C CYS A 467 -5.64 -36.43 0.03
N ASP A 468 -4.41 -36.57 -0.48
CA ASP A 468 -3.58 -37.72 -0.16
C ASP A 468 -3.23 -37.83 1.33
N ASP A 469 -2.55 -38.91 1.71
CA ASP A 469 -2.22 -39.21 3.09
C ASP A 469 -1.31 -38.16 3.77
N HIS A 470 -0.64 -37.32 2.99
CA HIS A 470 0.34 -36.35 3.48
C HIS A 470 -0.17 -34.90 3.41
N THR A 471 -1.14 -34.62 2.54
CA THR A 471 -1.68 -33.28 2.29
C THR A 471 -2.82 -32.96 3.24
N LYS A 472 -2.75 -31.81 3.92
CA LYS A 472 -3.84 -31.30 4.75
C LYS A 472 -4.85 -30.55 3.88
N GLY A 473 -6.06 -31.10 3.75
CA GLY A 473 -7.17 -30.44 3.06
C GLY A 473 -8.12 -29.69 3.97
N ARG A 474 -9.10 -29.01 3.37
CA ARG A 474 -10.22 -28.37 4.08
C ARG A 474 -11.44 -29.29 4.06
N TYR A 475 -12.26 -29.27 5.10
CA TYR A 475 -13.58 -29.91 5.06
C TYR A 475 -14.59 -28.95 4.47
N PHE A 476 -15.35 -29.42 3.48
CA PHE A 476 -16.41 -28.64 2.83
C PHE A 476 -17.75 -29.05 3.41
N LYS A 477 -18.68 -28.08 3.47
CA LYS A 477 -20.09 -28.35 3.76
C LYS A 477 -20.90 -28.24 2.49
N SER A 478 -21.97 -29.02 2.38
CA SER A 478 -22.92 -28.90 1.28
C SER A 478 -23.77 -27.64 1.41
N GLY A 479 -24.06 -26.98 0.28
CA GLY A 479 -24.87 -25.76 0.23
C GLY A 479 -24.18 -24.49 0.75
N PHE A 480 -24.97 -23.41 0.93
CA PHE A 480 -24.48 -22.09 1.39
C PHE A 480 -25.21 -21.61 2.66
N PRO A 481 -25.07 -22.29 3.80
CA PRO A 481 -25.98 -22.11 4.94
C PRO A 481 -25.96 -20.71 5.59
N LEU A 482 -24.85 -19.96 5.51
CA LEU A 482 -24.73 -18.60 6.10
C LEU A 482 -24.91 -17.47 5.07
N ILE A 483 -24.44 -17.67 3.84
CA ILE A 483 -24.45 -16.64 2.79
C ILE A 483 -25.78 -16.64 2.01
N GLY A 484 -26.47 -17.79 2.00
CA GLY A 484 -27.76 -17.95 1.36
C GLY A 484 -28.90 -17.13 1.97
N ASP A 485 -28.69 -16.48 3.12
CA ASP A 485 -29.66 -15.56 3.72
C ASP A 485 -29.50 -14.10 3.25
N VAL A 486 -28.38 -13.75 2.60
CA VAL A 486 -28.18 -12.42 2.00
C VAL A 486 -29.13 -12.29 0.81
N PRO A 487 -30.10 -11.34 0.79
CA PRO A 487 -31.22 -11.36 -0.18
C PRO A 487 -30.79 -11.49 -1.64
N VAL A 488 -29.75 -10.79 -2.06
CA VAL A 488 -29.26 -10.85 -3.46
C VAL A 488 -28.57 -12.19 -3.76
N ILE A 489 -27.79 -12.72 -2.83
CA ILE A 489 -27.13 -14.02 -3.00
C ILE A 489 -28.15 -15.15 -2.94
N ARG A 490 -29.14 -15.03 -2.06
CA ARG A 490 -30.31 -15.91 -1.99
C ARG A 490 -31.07 -15.95 -3.31
N ASP A 491 -31.32 -14.81 -3.92
CA ASP A 491 -32.05 -14.73 -5.20
C ASP A 491 -31.23 -15.34 -6.34
N ILE A 492 -29.90 -15.17 -6.33
CA ILE A 492 -29.00 -15.89 -7.24
C ILE A 492 -29.14 -17.40 -7.00
N LEU A 493 -28.89 -17.89 -5.78
CA LEU A 493 -28.93 -19.32 -5.44
C LEU A 493 -30.29 -19.97 -5.73
N ASN A 494 -31.40 -19.29 -5.41
CA ASN A 494 -32.76 -19.73 -5.68
C ASN A 494 -33.11 -19.70 -7.17
N GLY A 495 -32.61 -18.71 -7.91
CA GLY A 495 -32.86 -18.55 -9.34
C GLY A 495 -32.19 -19.64 -10.18
N VAL A 496 -31.05 -20.17 -9.74
CA VAL A 496 -30.35 -21.28 -10.40
C VAL A 496 -30.64 -22.67 -9.81
N GLY A 497 -31.27 -22.76 -8.62
CA GLY A 497 -31.59 -24.05 -7.98
C GLY A 497 -30.35 -24.87 -7.61
N LEU A 498 -29.22 -24.20 -7.36
CA LEU A 498 -27.92 -24.82 -7.16
C LEU A 498 -27.55 -24.89 -5.68
N ASN A 499 -27.28 -26.11 -5.20
CA ASN A 499 -26.57 -26.37 -3.95
C ASN A 499 -25.49 -27.41 -4.25
N PRO A 500 -24.19 -27.08 -4.09
CA PRO A 500 -23.16 -28.09 -4.24
C PRO A 500 -23.31 -29.15 -3.16
N VAL A 501 -23.02 -30.41 -3.52
CA VAL A 501 -23.03 -31.55 -2.61
C VAL A 501 -21.61 -32.08 -2.53
N TYR A 502 -21.07 -32.12 -1.32
CA TYR A 502 -19.72 -32.60 -1.04
C TYR A 502 -19.77 -33.77 -0.05
N ASP A 503 -18.76 -34.64 -0.11
CA ASP A 503 -18.55 -35.65 0.92
C ASP A 503 -17.90 -34.98 2.15
N GLU A 504 -18.72 -34.53 3.09
CA GLU A 504 -18.25 -33.80 4.28
C GLU A 504 -17.34 -34.64 5.21
N SER A 505 -17.14 -35.94 4.93
CA SER A 505 -16.25 -36.82 5.70
C SER A 505 -14.78 -36.77 5.29
N ILE A 506 -14.48 -36.24 4.10
CA ILE A 506 -13.11 -36.18 3.56
C ILE A 506 -12.48 -34.79 3.65
N GLN A 507 -11.15 -34.75 3.61
CA GLN A 507 -10.41 -33.51 3.40
C GLN A 507 -10.31 -33.23 1.90
N HIS A 508 -10.81 -32.07 1.47
CA HIS A 508 -10.99 -31.73 0.07
C HIS A 508 -9.75 -31.05 -0.50
N CYS A 509 -9.27 -31.61 -1.61
CA CYS A 509 -8.28 -31.04 -2.52
C CYS A 509 -8.94 -30.83 -3.88
N ASN A 510 -8.40 -29.91 -4.69
CA ASN A 510 -8.89 -29.73 -6.06
C ASN A 510 -8.65 -31.00 -6.86
N GLU A 511 -9.61 -31.39 -7.69
CA GLU A 511 -9.43 -32.45 -8.67
C GLU A 511 -8.57 -31.98 -9.86
N HIS A 512 -8.54 -30.66 -10.13
CA HIS A 512 -7.82 -30.08 -11.26
C HIS A 512 -6.39 -29.66 -10.90
N GLY A 513 -5.44 -30.10 -11.72
CA GLY A 513 -4.02 -29.72 -11.66
C GLY A 513 -3.65 -28.66 -12.70
N ILE A 514 -2.36 -28.62 -13.06
CA ILE A 514 -1.86 -27.75 -14.13
C ILE A 514 -2.37 -28.22 -15.50
N THR A 515 -2.64 -27.30 -16.43
CA THR A 515 -3.01 -27.63 -17.82
C THR A 515 -1.80 -27.54 -18.75
N GLU A 516 -1.93 -27.99 -20.01
CA GLU A 516 -0.89 -27.77 -21.04
C GLU A 516 -0.54 -26.28 -21.23
N LEU A 517 -1.50 -25.38 -21.03
CA LEU A 517 -1.27 -23.93 -21.09
C LEU A 517 -0.51 -23.44 -19.86
N GLY A 518 -0.81 -23.98 -18.68
CA GLY A 518 -0.05 -23.72 -17.46
C GLY A 518 1.40 -24.22 -17.55
N VAL A 519 1.61 -25.44 -18.06
CA VAL A 519 2.95 -26.00 -18.32
C VAL A 519 3.73 -25.09 -19.26
N TYR A 520 3.09 -24.64 -20.35
CA TYR A 520 3.68 -23.68 -21.27
C TYR A 520 4.07 -22.39 -20.54
N LEU A 521 3.16 -21.78 -19.78
CA LEU A 521 3.41 -20.54 -19.05
C LEU A 521 4.60 -20.68 -18.09
N VAL A 522 4.62 -21.71 -17.24
CA VAL A 522 5.69 -21.90 -16.25
C VAL A 522 7.05 -22.06 -16.92
N ASN A 523 7.12 -22.86 -17.99
CA ASN A 523 8.36 -22.97 -18.76
C ASN A 523 8.79 -21.63 -19.38
N ARG A 524 7.84 -20.86 -19.93
CA ARG A 524 8.14 -19.54 -20.50
C ARG A 524 8.56 -18.51 -19.46
N MET A 525 8.01 -18.56 -18.25
CA MET A 525 8.46 -17.74 -17.11
C MET A 525 9.91 -18.07 -16.74
N ILE A 526 10.26 -19.36 -16.64
CA ILE A 526 11.65 -19.81 -16.38
C ILE A 526 12.59 -19.34 -17.50
N ASP A 527 12.19 -19.46 -18.77
CA ASP A 527 12.99 -18.97 -19.89
C ASP A 527 13.22 -17.45 -19.84
N LYS A 528 12.23 -16.70 -19.34
CA LYS A 528 12.30 -15.26 -19.12
C LYS A 528 12.95 -14.86 -17.80
N LYS A 529 13.40 -15.83 -17.01
CA LYS A 529 13.96 -15.65 -15.66
C LYS A 529 12.99 -14.92 -14.72
N MET A 530 11.69 -15.13 -14.91
CA MET A 530 10.63 -14.62 -14.04
C MET A 530 10.40 -15.56 -12.86
N LEU A 531 10.01 -14.99 -11.73
CA LEU A 531 9.73 -15.71 -10.50
C LEU A 531 8.30 -16.28 -10.55
N VAL A 532 8.13 -17.51 -10.08
CA VAL A 532 6.85 -18.22 -10.06
C VAL A 532 6.37 -18.30 -8.62
N GLU A 533 5.19 -17.74 -8.36
CA GLU A 533 4.53 -17.82 -7.05
C GLU A 533 3.65 -19.08 -7.01
N LEU A 534 3.84 -19.92 -5.99
CA LEU A 534 3.14 -21.21 -5.85
C LEU A 534 1.96 -21.15 -4.89
N ASP A 535 1.84 -20.06 -4.14
CA ASP A 535 0.70 -19.82 -3.27
C ASP A 535 -0.61 -19.86 -4.08
N HIS A 536 -1.67 -20.36 -3.46
CA HIS A 536 -2.99 -20.59 -4.06
C HIS A 536 -3.10 -21.64 -5.17
N MET A 537 -2.03 -22.31 -5.57
CA MET A 537 -2.13 -23.45 -6.47
C MET A 537 -2.85 -24.63 -5.79
N SER A 538 -3.55 -25.46 -6.58
CA SER A 538 -3.93 -26.79 -6.12
C SER A 538 -2.68 -27.63 -5.79
N ASN A 539 -2.84 -28.69 -5.00
CA ASN A 539 -1.70 -29.55 -4.65
C ASN A 539 -1.05 -30.19 -5.88
N ASP A 540 -1.88 -30.63 -6.83
CA ASP A 540 -1.44 -31.24 -8.08
C ASP A 540 -0.74 -30.21 -8.98
N THR A 541 -1.28 -28.98 -9.07
CA THR A 541 -0.61 -27.89 -9.79
C THR A 541 0.76 -27.59 -9.18
N ALA A 542 0.84 -27.41 -7.86
CA ALA A 542 2.10 -27.13 -7.17
C ALA A 542 3.13 -28.25 -7.38
N THR A 543 2.68 -29.51 -7.34
CA THR A 543 3.53 -30.69 -7.60
C THR A 543 4.12 -30.63 -9.01
N ALA A 544 3.29 -30.41 -10.03
CA ALA A 544 3.73 -30.37 -11.42
C ALA A 544 4.62 -29.15 -11.73
N VAL A 545 4.35 -27.99 -11.11
CA VAL A 545 5.25 -26.83 -11.18
C VAL A 545 6.62 -27.18 -10.60
N MET A 546 6.66 -27.83 -9.43
CA MET A 546 7.92 -28.26 -8.83
C MET A 546 8.64 -29.33 -9.66
N ASP A 547 7.92 -30.21 -10.36
CA ASP A 547 8.54 -31.16 -11.31
C ASP A 547 9.25 -30.42 -12.45
N ILE A 548 8.64 -29.37 -13.00
CA ILE A 548 9.29 -28.48 -13.99
C ILE A 548 10.52 -27.81 -13.39
N VAL A 549 10.39 -27.23 -12.20
CA VAL A 549 11.44 -26.46 -11.53
C VAL A 549 12.68 -27.32 -11.25
N GLU A 550 12.49 -28.53 -10.74
CA GLU A 550 13.56 -29.49 -10.47
C GLU A 550 14.20 -30.00 -11.77
N ALA A 551 13.39 -30.37 -12.77
CA ALA A 551 13.90 -30.81 -14.08
C ALA A 551 14.70 -29.72 -14.80
N ARG A 552 14.34 -28.45 -14.55
CA ARG A 552 14.99 -27.28 -15.16
C ARG A 552 16.09 -26.66 -14.29
N ASN A 553 16.31 -27.19 -13.08
CA ASN A 553 17.28 -26.68 -12.11
C ASN A 553 17.12 -25.17 -11.86
N TYR A 554 15.89 -24.75 -11.56
CA TYR A 554 15.53 -23.35 -11.35
C TYR A 554 15.28 -23.05 -9.87
N SER A 555 15.69 -21.88 -9.39
CA SER A 555 15.47 -21.45 -8.00
C SER A 555 14.39 -20.39 -7.85
N GLY A 556 13.89 -19.80 -8.95
CA GLY A 556 12.96 -18.67 -8.93
C GLY A 556 11.52 -19.04 -8.58
N VAL A 557 11.32 -19.72 -7.45
CA VAL A 557 10.01 -20.16 -6.95
C VAL A 557 9.77 -19.67 -5.53
N ILE A 558 8.54 -19.24 -5.26
CA ILE A 558 8.19 -18.51 -4.03
C ILE A 558 6.88 -19.03 -3.42
N THR A 559 6.87 -19.12 -2.09
CA THR A 559 5.65 -19.04 -1.27
C THR A 559 5.82 -17.83 -0.36
N SER A 560 5.12 -16.75 -0.69
CA SER A 560 5.35 -15.44 -0.10
C SER A 560 4.45 -15.20 1.11
N HIS A 561 3.36 -15.95 1.25
CA HIS A 561 2.40 -15.79 2.35
C HIS A 561 1.66 -17.10 2.71
N SER A 562 2.28 -18.27 2.49
CA SER A 562 1.84 -19.61 2.98
C SER A 562 0.42 -20.07 2.59
N TRP A 563 0.03 -19.82 1.35
CA TRP A 563 -1.18 -20.40 0.75
C TRP A 563 -0.94 -21.66 -0.08
N MET A 564 0.30 -22.16 -0.14
CA MET A 564 0.56 -23.57 -0.42
C MET A 564 -0.11 -24.48 0.62
N ARG A 565 -0.45 -25.72 0.25
CA ARG A 565 -1.02 -26.69 1.20
C ARG A 565 -0.02 -27.02 2.30
N ASP A 566 -0.51 -27.18 3.52
CA ASP A 566 0.24 -27.71 4.66
C ASP A 566 0.32 -29.24 4.60
N GLY A 567 1.32 -29.82 5.28
CA GLY A 567 1.34 -31.24 5.60
C GLY A 567 0.35 -31.60 6.71
N LYS A 568 -0.04 -32.87 6.80
CA LYS A 568 -0.81 -33.36 7.96
C LYS A 568 0.01 -33.24 9.24
N ASN A 569 -0.68 -33.24 10.39
CA ASN A 569 -0.07 -33.19 11.73
C ASN A 569 0.85 -31.97 12.02
N GLY A 570 0.74 -30.90 11.22
CA GLY A 570 1.56 -29.69 11.38
C GLY A 570 2.92 -29.73 10.67
N GLU A 571 3.18 -30.76 9.87
CA GLU A 571 4.40 -30.90 9.08
C GLU A 571 4.45 -29.87 7.94
N VAL A 572 5.64 -29.52 7.48
CA VAL A 572 5.81 -28.77 6.22
C VAL A 572 5.45 -29.70 5.07
N HIS A 573 4.69 -29.20 4.11
CA HIS A 573 4.28 -30.01 2.97
C HIS A 573 5.47 -30.33 2.05
N SER A 574 5.46 -31.50 1.42
CA SER A 574 6.54 -31.96 0.53
C SER A 574 6.84 -30.95 -0.58
N ASN A 575 5.83 -30.34 -1.21
CA ASN A 575 6.05 -29.31 -2.24
C ASN A 575 6.72 -28.04 -1.68
N THR A 576 6.44 -27.64 -0.44
CA THR A 576 7.13 -26.51 0.20
C THR A 576 8.57 -26.88 0.55
N GLU A 577 8.82 -28.12 1.00
CA GLU A 577 10.20 -28.61 1.18
C GLU A 577 10.98 -28.64 -0.13
N ARG A 578 10.37 -29.13 -1.22
CA ARG A 578 10.96 -29.13 -2.57
C ARG A 578 11.30 -27.72 -3.04
N LEU A 579 10.40 -26.76 -2.81
CA LEU A 579 10.63 -25.33 -3.09
C LEU A 579 11.87 -24.82 -2.37
N ILE A 580 11.96 -25.04 -1.04
CA ILE A 580 13.10 -24.59 -0.22
C ILE A 580 14.39 -25.28 -0.68
N ARG A 581 14.36 -26.59 -0.92
CA ARG A 581 15.54 -27.38 -1.34
C ARG A 581 16.02 -27.02 -2.76
N SER A 582 15.12 -26.53 -3.62
CA SER A 582 15.46 -25.97 -4.95
C SER A 582 16.08 -24.57 -4.87
N GLY A 583 16.18 -23.98 -3.67
CA GLY A 583 16.69 -22.64 -3.45
C GLY A 583 15.64 -21.55 -3.68
N GLY A 584 14.35 -21.90 -3.62
CA GLY A 584 13.25 -20.94 -3.58
C GLY A 584 13.24 -20.11 -2.31
N PHE A 585 12.31 -19.16 -2.24
CA PHE A 585 12.09 -18.32 -1.07
C PHE A 585 10.74 -18.64 -0.41
N SER A 586 10.73 -18.71 0.92
CA SER A 586 9.53 -19.04 1.69
C SER A 586 9.31 -18.03 2.81
N ALA A 587 8.07 -17.55 2.93
CA ALA A 587 7.62 -16.74 4.05
C ALA A 587 6.20 -17.15 4.46
N PRO A 588 5.93 -17.36 5.76
CA PRO A 588 4.58 -17.56 6.26
C PRO A 588 3.77 -16.27 6.24
N TYR A 589 2.45 -16.43 6.26
CA TYR A 589 1.50 -15.36 6.53
C TYR A 589 1.79 -14.74 7.90
N ASN A 590 1.69 -13.42 7.99
CA ASN A 590 2.06 -12.73 9.20
C ASN A 590 1.11 -13.03 10.38
N SER A 591 1.63 -12.97 11.60
CA SER A 591 0.87 -13.10 12.85
C SER A 591 1.58 -12.30 13.95
N ASP A 592 1.03 -12.26 15.17
CA ASP A 592 1.71 -11.56 16.27
C ASP A 592 3.08 -12.21 16.61
N ALA A 593 3.94 -11.49 17.35
CA ALA A 593 5.32 -11.93 17.55
C ALA A 593 5.48 -13.28 18.28
N HIS A 594 4.46 -13.77 19.01
CA HIS A 594 4.51 -15.13 19.60
C HIS A 594 4.17 -16.20 18.57
N ASN A 595 3.13 -15.97 17.76
CA ASN A 595 2.66 -16.94 16.77
C ASN A 595 3.59 -17.02 15.56
N VAL A 596 4.18 -15.90 15.13
CA VAL A 596 5.07 -15.86 13.95
C VAL A 596 6.35 -16.69 14.18
N VAL A 597 6.79 -16.87 15.43
CA VAL A 597 7.92 -17.74 15.81
C VAL A 597 7.70 -19.16 15.31
N GLY A 598 6.51 -19.72 15.54
CA GLY A 598 6.19 -21.10 15.14
C GLY A 598 6.17 -21.23 13.62
N SER A 599 5.52 -20.29 12.93
CA SER A 599 5.41 -20.30 11.48
C SER A 599 6.76 -20.12 10.78
N ILE A 600 7.60 -19.21 11.24
CA ILE A 600 8.96 -19.00 10.69
C ILE A 600 9.84 -20.21 10.98
N SER A 601 9.80 -20.75 12.21
CA SER A 601 10.63 -21.90 12.60
C SER A 601 10.38 -23.10 11.68
N ARG A 602 9.11 -23.38 11.30
CA ARG A 602 8.77 -24.50 10.42
C ARG A 602 9.53 -24.46 9.09
N TYR A 603 9.58 -23.30 8.44
CA TYR A 603 10.31 -23.15 7.17
C TYR A 603 11.82 -23.05 7.41
N LEU A 604 12.23 -22.36 8.47
CA LEU A 604 13.64 -22.16 8.79
C LEU A 604 14.35 -23.48 9.12
N ASP A 605 13.66 -24.43 9.77
CA ASP A 605 14.18 -25.78 10.03
C ASP A 605 14.55 -26.50 8.71
N VAL A 606 13.75 -26.33 7.65
CA VAL A 606 14.05 -26.91 6.33
C VAL A 606 15.18 -26.14 5.64
N VAL A 607 15.19 -24.81 5.73
CA VAL A 607 16.25 -23.96 5.14
C VAL A 607 17.62 -24.28 5.74
N GLU A 608 17.69 -24.53 7.05
CA GLU A 608 18.94 -24.85 7.76
C GLU A 608 19.59 -26.17 7.30
N ASP A 609 18.81 -27.07 6.69
CA ASP A 609 19.30 -28.30 6.06
C ASP A 609 19.81 -28.09 4.61
N THR A 610 19.83 -26.85 4.13
CA THR A 610 20.28 -26.48 2.77
C THR A 610 21.53 -25.59 2.81
N PRO A 611 22.25 -25.40 1.69
CA PRO A 611 23.36 -24.46 1.63
C PRO A 611 22.93 -22.99 1.49
N TYR A 612 21.62 -22.69 1.48
CA TYR A 612 21.10 -21.34 1.27
C TYR A 612 21.12 -20.52 2.56
N LEU A 613 21.09 -19.19 2.43
CA LEU A 613 21.09 -18.30 3.58
C LEU A 613 19.83 -18.53 4.45
N ASN A 614 20.03 -18.66 5.75
CA ASN A 614 18.97 -18.72 6.76
C ASN A 614 18.21 -17.38 6.82
N GLY A 615 17.21 -17.25 5.94
CA GLY A 615 16.42 -16.03 5.78
C GLY A 615 14.98 -16.36 5.39
N VAL A 616 14.15 -16.61 6.40
CA VAL A 616 12.68 -16.69 6.32
C VAL A 616 12.11 -15.44 6.98
N GLY A 617 11.31 -14.69 6.21
CA GLY A 617 10.61 -13.48 6.66
C GLY A 617 9.16 -13.75 7.05
N PHE A 618 8.27 -12.80 6.79
CA PHE A 618 6.81 -12.95 6.87
C PHE A 618 6.17 -12.13 5.74
N GLY A 619 5.07 -12.60 5.18
CA GLY A 619 4.26 -11.86 4.20
C GLY A 619 3.07 -11.21 4.88
N THR A 620 2.94 -9.88 4.77
CA THR A 620 1.83 -9.19 5.43
C THR A 620 0.50 -9.37 4.73
N ASP A 621 0.51 -9.51 3.40
CA ASP A 621 -0.70 -9.54 2.58
C ASP A 621 -1.64 -8.35 2.88
N MET A 622 -1.04 -7.23 3.29
CA MET A 622 -1.79 -6.07 3.73
C MET A 622 -2.63 -5.54 2.56
N SER A 623 -3.94 -5.41 2.80
CA SER A 623 -4.95 -5.05 1.80
C SER A 623 -5.18 -6.08 0.66
N GLY A 624 -4.81 -7.36 0.87
CA GLY A 624 -5.13 -8.50 -0.01
C GLY A 624 -6.41 -9.28 0.38
N LEU A 625 -7.29 -8.68 1.19
CA LEU A 625 -8.46 -9.33 1.80
C LEU A 625 -8.12 -10.38 2.86
N GLY A 626 -7.05 -10.18 3.61
CA GLY A 626 -6.76 -10.91 4.83
C GLY A 626 -6.54 -9.99 6.03
N GLY A 627 -6.83 -10.52 7.23
CA GLY A 627 -6.65 -9.80 8.48
C GLY A 627 -5.17 -9.66 8.83
N GLN A 628 -4.82 -8.63 9.59
CA GLN A 628 -3.48 -8.38 10.06
C GLN A 628 -3.30 -8.84 11.50
N ALA A 629 -2.04 -9.02 11.91
CA ALA A 629 -1.71 -9.42 13.27
C ALA A 629 -2.35 -8.45 14.30
N GLY A 630 -3.19 -9.00 15.18
CA GLY A 630 -3.70 -8.28 16.33
C GLY A 630 -2.63 -8.10 17.41
N PRO A 631 -2.97 -7.41 18.52
CA PRO A 631 -2.10 -7.37 19.69
C PRO A 631 -1.79 -8.77 20.21
N ARG A 632 -0.57 -8.96 20.75
CA ARG A 632 -0.24 -10.18 21.50
C ARG A 632 -1.16 -10.33 22.72
N TYR A 633 -1.36 -11.58 23.14
CA TYR A 633 -2.26 -11.90 24.26
C TYR A 633 -1.74 -11.43 25.64
N ASP A 634 -0.46 -11.10 25.76
CA ASP A 634 0.24 -10.76 27.00
C ASP A 634 0.73 -9.31 27.07
N THR A 635 0.23 -8.42 26.21
CA THR A 635 0.62 -7.00 26.20
C THR A 635 0.29 -6.28 27.51
N ASP A 636 -0.69 -6.75 28.29
CA ASP A 636 -1.01 -6.19 29.62
C ASP A 636 0.12 -6.38 30.65
N ILE A 637 1.00 -7.38 30.45
CA ILE A 637 2.08 -7.73 31.39
C ILE A 637 3.47 -7.62 30.79
N ASN A 638 3.59 -7.68 29.47
CA ASN A 638 4.83 -7.62 28.71
C ASN A 638 4.60 -6.85 27.38
N PRO A 639 4.25 -5.55 27.46
CA PRO A 639 4.02 -4.72 26.28
C PRO A 639 5.33 -4.39 25.56
N LEU A 640 5.25 -4.05 24.28
CA LEU A 640 6.29 -3.29 23.59
C LEU A 640 6.41 -1.90 24.24
N GLU A 641 7.60 -1.55 24.71
CA GLU A 641 7.86 -0.23 25.30
C GLU A 641 8.29 0.80 24.24
N TYR A 642 7.73 2.01 24.34
CA TYR A 642 8.12 3.16 23.50
C TYR A 642 8.80 4.26 24.34
N PRO A 643 9.78 4.99 23.79
CA PRO A 643 10.40 4.75 22.49
C PRO A 643 11.36 3.55 22.50
N PHE A 644 11.54 2.93 21.32
CA PHE A 644 12.57 1.92 21.08
C PHE A 644 13.59 2.37 20.03
N THR A 645 14.77 1.76 20.02
CA THR A 645 15.83 2.03 19.03
C THR A 645 16.18 0.78 18.23
N THR A 646 16.13 0.88 16.91
CA THR A 646 16.43 -0.23 15.99
C THR A 646 17.93 -0.55 15.95
N GLU A 647 18.32 -1.68 15.37
CA GLU A 647 19.74 -2.01 15.17
C GLU A 647 20.48 -1.01 14.25
N PHE A 648 19.74 -0.20 13.50
CA PHE A 648 20.28 0.89 12.67
C PHE A 648 20.44 2.23 13.42
N GLY A 649 20.13 2.27 14.73
CA GLY A 649 20.28 3.46 15.57
C GLY A 649 19.20 4.53 15.36
N LEU A 650 18.06 4.15 14.77
CA LEU A 650 16.89 5.02 14.61
C LEU A 650 15.92 4.80 15.77
N THR A 651 15.39 5.88 16.34
CA THR A 651 14.48 5.85 17.50
C THR A 651 13.03 6.08 17.07
N PHE A 652 12.15 5.19 17.51
CA PHE A 652 10.74 5.11 17.13
C PHE A 652 9.87 5.43 18.34
N GLU A 653 9.07 6.50 18.22
CA GLU A 653 7.96 6.78 19.12
C GLU A 653 6.70 6.08 18.61
N GLN A 654 5.63 6.05 19.41
CA GLN A 654 4.30 5.62 18.94
C GLN A 654 3.90 6.38 17.67
N GLN A 655 3.32 5.67 16.70
CA GLN A 655 2.93 6.27 15.43
C GLN A 655 1.75 7.23 15.67
N LYS A 656 1.81 8.42 15.07
CA LYS A 656 0.72 9.39 15.10
C LYS A 656 0.27 9.77 13.70
N SER A 657 -1.01 9.56 13.41
CA SER A 657 -1.66 10.04 12.18
C SER A 657 -2.77 11.00 12.55
N GLY A 658 -2.55 12.30 12.30
CA GLY A 658 -3.49 13.35 12.66
C GLY A 658 -3.70 13.43 14.16
N ASN A 659 -4.92 13.17 14.62
CA ASN A 659 -5.33 13.19 16.02
C ASN A 659 -5.22 11.82 16.71
N ARG A 660 -5.02 10.72 15.95
CA ARG A 660 -4.90 9.36 16.49
C ARG A 660 -3.45 8.98 16.71
N VAL A 661 -3.17 8.42 17.89
CA VAL A 661 -1.93 7.69 18.20
C VAL A 661 -2.25 6.21 18.08
N PHE A 662 -1.37 5.46 17.42
CA PHE A 662 -1.45 4.01 17.27
C PHE A 662 -0.42 3.35 18.17
N ASP A 663 -0.85 2.28 18.83
CA ASP A 663 -0.04 1.48 19.75
C ASP A 663 -0.16 0.01 19.36
N LEU A 664 0.96 -0.65 19.07
CA LEU A 664 0.97 -2.06 18.68
C LEU A 664 0.26 -2.93 19.75
N ASN A 665 0.39 -2.57 21.02
CA ASN A 665 -0.14 -3.31 22.16
C ASN A 665 -1.68 -3.30 22.24
N THR A 666 -2.35 -2.36 21.57
CA THR A 666 -3.82 -2.25 21.56
C THR A 666 -4.43 -2.32 20.17
N ASP A 667 -3.75 -1.77 19.17
CA ASP A 667 -4.23 -1.68 17.80
C ASP A 667 -3.76 -2.86 16.93
N GLY A 668 -2.68 -3.55 17.32
CA GLY A 668 -1.98 -4.49 16.46
C GLY A 668 -1.39 -3.79 15.23
N ILE A 669 -1.22 -4.52 14.14
CA ILE A 669 -0.80 -3.93 12.86
C ILE A 669 -2.02 -3.28 12.18
N ALA A 670 -2.39 -2.10 12.66
CA ALA A 670 -3.55 -1.37 12.14
C ALA A 670 -3.35 -0.79 10.74
N HIS A 671 -2.13 -0.36 10.44
CA HIS A 671 -1.70 0.12 9.12
C HIS A 671 -0.24 -0.27 8.90
N TYR A 672 0.26 -0.15 7.67
CA TYR A 672 1.58 -0.66 7.30
C TYR A 672 2.75 -0.10 8.12
N GLY A 673 2.61 1.12 8.66
CA GLY A 673 3.63 1.73 9.52
C GLY A 673 3.85 1.02 10.86
N MET A 674 2.91 0.17 11.29
CA MET A 674 3.04 -0.65 12.50
C MET A 674 3.92 -1.89 12.28
N VAL A 675 4.29 -2.22 11.04
CA VAL A 675 5.26 -3.28 10.75
C VAL A 675 6.62 -2.98 11.41
N ALA A 676 6.99 -1.70 11.52
CA ALA A 676 8.19 -1.28 12.24
C ALA A 676 8.16 -1.71 13.72
N ASP A 677 7.03 -1.49 14.37
CA ASP A 677 6.81 -1.83 15.77
C ASP A 677 6.76 -3.35 15.94
N HIS A 678 6.12 -4.04 15.00
CA HIS A 678 6.05 -5.50 14.98
C HIS A 678 7.43 -6.17 14.82
N VAL A 679 8.33 -5.64 13.99
CA VAL A 679 9.70 -6.16 13.87
C VAL A 679 10.49 -5.96 15.16
N GLN A 680 10.28 -4.85 15.87
CA GLN A 680 10.86 -4.68 17.20
C GLN A 680 10.24 -5.65 18.22
N ASP A 681 8.93 -5.89 18.17
CA ASP A 681 8.27 -6.88 19.03
C ASP A 681 8.80 -8.30 18.76
N ILE A 682 9.05 -8.67 17.49
CA ILE A 682 9.77 -9.91 17.14
C ILE A 682 11.17 -9.91 17.78
N ARG A 683 11.92 -8.81 17.72
CA ARG A 683 13.26 -8.73 18.30
C ARG A 683 13.28 -8.97 19.81
N GLU A 684 12.27 -8.50 20.52
CA GLU A 684 12.20 -8.59 21.99
C GLU A 684 11.59 -9.91 22.46
N GLN A 685 10.64 -10.46 21.72
CA GLN A 685 9.84 -11.60 22.15
C GLN A 685 10.26 -12.94 21.52
N ALA A 686 10.81 -12.91 20.30
CA ALA A 686 11.22 -14.11 19.60
C ALA A 686 12.65 -14.56 20.00
N PRO A 687 12.98 -15.86 19.86
CA PRO A 687 14.36 -16.31 19.95
C PRO A 687 15.24 -15.60 18.91
N GLN A 688 16.50 -15.33 19.26
CA GLN A 688 17.45 -14.64 18.36
C GLN A 688 17.49 -15.27 16.95
N ARG A 689 17.42 -16.60 16.85
CA ARG A 689 17.34 -17.33 15.56
C ARG A 689 16.26 -16.77 14.61
N ILE A 690 15.08 -16.46 15.15
CA ILE A 690 13.94 -15.95 14.37
C ILE A 690 14.18 -14.51 13.94
N TYR A 691 14.65 -13.66 14.86
CA TYR A 691 14.98 -12.28 14.52
C TYR A 691 16.08 -12.21 13.44
N GLU A 692 17.14 -13.03 13.56
CA GLU A 692 18.19 -13.09 12.55
C GLU A 692 17.67 -13.60 11.21
N SER A 693 16.80 -14.61 11.20
CA SER A 693 16.14 -15.09 9.99
C SER A 693 15.34 -13.99 9.30
N VAL A 694 14.49 -13.27 10.05
CA VAL A 694 13.71 -12.13 9.51
C VAL A 694 14.63 -11.08 8.94
N MET A 695 15.69 -10.70 9.65
CA MET A 695 16.60 -9.64 9.21
C MET A 695 17.64 -10.08 8.17
N ASN A 696 17.70 -11.38 7.83
CA ASN A 696 18.45 -11.91 6.68
C ASN A 696 17.55 -12.15 5.46
N SER A 697 16.23 -12.07 5.62
CA SER A 697 15.27 -12.46 4.59
C SER A 697 15.38 -11.65 3.29
N ALA A 698 15.75 -10.36 3.36
CA ALA A 698 15.96 -9.57 2.14
C ALA A 698 17.14 -10.08 1.31
N GLU A 699 18.26 -10.41 1.95
CA GLU A 699 19.40 -11.00 1.25
C GLU A 699 19.05 -12.39 0.71
N ALA A 700 18.32 -13.22 1.46
CA ALA A 700 17.90 -14.54 1.01
C ALA A 700 17.00 -14.47 -0.23
N TYR A 701 16.06 -13.52 -0.28
CA TYR A 701 15.23 -13.26 -1.45
C TYR A 701 16.07 -12.83 -2.65
N ILE A 702 16.98 -11.85 -2.47
CA ILE A 702 17.83 -11.36 -3.56
C ILE A 702 18.75 -12.48 -4.09
N GLN A 703 19.35 -13.29 -3.22
CA GLN A 703 20.18 -14.42 -3.67
C GLN A 703 19.37 -15.47 -4.45
N MET A 704 18.11 -15.72 -4.06
CA MET A 704 17.21 -16.57 -4.85
C MET A 704 16.95 -15.98 -6.24
N TRP A 705 16.68 -14.68 -6.31
CA TRP A 705 16.45 -13.99 -7.58
C TRP A 705 17.71 -13.97 -8.47
N GLU A 706 18.89 -13.77 -7.91
CA GLU A 706 20.17 -13.89 -8.63
C GLU A 706 20.39 -15.29 -9.19
N ARG A 707 20.05 -16.35 -8.45
CA ARG A 707 20.12 -17.73 -8.95
C ARG A 707 19.11 -17.96 -10.08
N ALA A 708 17.92 -17.37 -9.99
CA ALA A 708 16.91 -17.45 -11.03
C ALA A 708 17.42 -16.80 -12.34
N GLU A 709 18.00 -15.61 -12.27
CA GLU A 709 18.56 -14.91 -13.44
C GLU A 709 19.81 -15.61 -14.01
N ALA A 710 20.66 -16.16 -13.14
CA ALA A 710 21.85 -16.91 -13.54
C ALA A 710 21.55 -18.35 -14.02
N SER A 711 20.30 -18.82 -13.95
CA SER A 711 19.94 -20.18 -14.34
C SER A 711 20.24 -20.44 -15.82
N PRO A 712 20.81 -21.62 -16.18
CA PRO A 712 21.09 -21.94 -17.57
C PRO A 712 19.80 -22.16 -18.36
N ASP A 713 19.86 -21.96 -19.68
CA ASP A 713 18.74 -22.30 -20.55
C ASP A 713 18.68 -23.83 -20.69
N THR A 714 17.72 -24.43 -19.98
CA THR A 714 17.42 -25.86 -20.03
C THR A 714 16.24 -26.13 -20.97
N PRO A 715 16.13 -27.31 -21.60
CA PRO A 715 14.98 -27.66 -22.43
C PRO A 715 13.66 -27.57 -21.66
N HIS A 716 12.58 -27.29 -22.39
CA HIS A 716 11.22 -27.37 -21.88
C HIS A 716 10.96 -28.74 -21.24
N TYR A 717 10.34 -28.76 -20.07
CA TYR A 717 9.90 -29.97 -19.40
C TYR A 717 8.38 -29.99 -19.32
N ASP A 718 7.78 -31.10 -19.72
CA ASP A 718 6.34 -31.31 -19.66
C ASP A 718 6.04 -32.43 -18.65
N PRO A 719 5.54 -32.12 -17.44
CA PRO A 719 5.20 -33.11 -16.44
C PRO A 719 3.95 -33.92 -16.80
N LEU A 720 3.21 -33.53 -17.86
CA LEU A 720 2.00 -34.21 -18.31
C LEU A 720 2.28 -35.22 -19.43
N ALA A 721 3.51 -35.27 -19.94
CA ALA A 721 3.93 -36.26 -20.94
C ALA A 721 4.39 -37.55 -20.26
N ASP A 722 3.66 -38.65 -20.48
CA ASP A 722 3.97 -40.00 -20.00
C ASP A 722 5.40 -40.50 -20.35
#